data_AF-A0A4R0EAR6-F1
#
_entry.id   AF-A0A4R0EAR6-F1
#
_cell.length_a   1.000
_cell.length_b   1.000
_cell.length_c   1.000
_cell.angle_alpha   90.00
_cell.angle_beta   90.00
_cell.angle_gamma   90.00
#
_symmetry.space_group_name_H-M   'P 1'
#
loop_
_entity.id
_entity.type
_entity.pdbx_description
1 polymer ?
#
loop_
_entity_poly.entity_id
_entity_poly.type
_entity_poly.pdbx_seq_one_letter_code
_entity_poly.pdbx_strand_id
1 'polypeptide(L)'
;MATIKILSVKNGEVIQNIDNNIVKLTQNSVIQISADIDEVTTITRQGNSAVIRLKNGESIIIENYFDYPVNANRIVFENEGKLYWAEFTDQNGEMLDTIIYHPLTEGTVESANMAAGILPWLGGALAIGAIAAAAGSGGSSSGDSGSGSQDTTPPKLTDIIVNENGQLELSFNENINGSNPRAEDFTVIVDGEEIPVTNIIVEGDKITLVTEPEIRDGQEVTVDYQDSTPGNDQGIKDSDGNILEDFDSAEVGGVKNPDTTSPILINAEVNENGNIELSFNEALDADNLPPVGSLVVTVGTAPDLTAVNVIDIIADGNTLTLITDPVISAGQNVNVVYTDPSVENDLDAIQDTAGNDAAGFNTADLPNGVVNNSDQPTSDTLGPTLLSAEVNENGNIELSFNEALDADNLPPAGSLVVTVGTAPDLTAVNVIDIIADGNTLTLITDPVISAGQNVNVVYTDPSVENDLDAIQDTAGNDAAGFNTADLPNGVVNNPELLLSLANDEISALLVNKTIDTATPLATIDEQDLISVLPGDSKIAVMNFTIDSGTQDVVIAVQQDNLVDLASAFTFVVRNTTTGEEFQVAAADTSQGGLVAGALGLELLGGVADAQGLRLDISDLPAGNYEVSIYGDSSQLADILTSIDLANLGDNTVNEVVSNTILGLLETTLTGPNVDPRGLLEQLTLSQLLSLTTDVPALGTLTGAVSTLLAPVLNNPLLGDLNNTSVGDIIAGKAGGLLGVLINTLGLGTVLNSLVNGILDGVDGTGQALFDNLVEPLVSDILLDTVLEGSGLETGLNTLLGSINTLLNTLGLGNVLPTVDGLLDLVAQEILSNPLTILGGTTAEVYVVNGETYSATGNIQESSEDGTQADNWGDGVLTAVNGVPVTFNSTDADGKFTLIQGSYGVLKLYDDGNFIYNSDSLNGQGTPISEVFNYTVTRNAGQTNEETASADLTINIDTVNQIINYADDPTDNLLQGGIGNDILTGGAGADTAIYYLLDNTDTTGGNGTDTWTDFNAAEGDMIDVSALLSDQTVNASNLGNYITLEQRGNDTVVTIDRDGSVTDISYAPKELIILQNTNSASLVLDDLIKYNQI
;
A
#
# COMPACT_ATOMS: atom_id res chain seq x y z
N MET A 1 0.38 -31.57 45.05
CA MET A 1 -0.39 -30.31 45.01
C MET A 1 -1.54 -30.42 46.00
N ALA A 2 -1.90 -29.32 46.65
CA ALA A 2 -3.01 -29.30 47.60
C ALA A 2 -4.35 -29.24 46.85
N THR A 3 -5.22 -30.23 47.00
CA THR A 3 -6.55 -30.21 46.39
C THR A 3 -7.40 -29.07 46.95
N ILE A 4 -8.07 -28.31 46.07
CA ILE A 4 -8.93 -27.18 46.45
C ILE A 4 -10.40 -27.50 46.18
N LYS A 5 -11.27 -27.22 47.15
CA LYS A 5 -12.72 -27.34 47.00
C LYS A 5 -13.39 -25.99 47.24
N ILE A 6 -14.21 -25.56 46.30
CA ILE A 6 -15.09 -24.39 46.46
C ILE A 6 -16.45 -24.85 46.92
N LEU A 7 -16.94 -24.27 48.00
CA LEU A 7 -18.17 -24.65 48.66
C LEU A 7 -19.11 -23.47 48.82
N SER A 8 -20.39 -23.72 48.61
CA SER A 8 -21.42 -22.69 48.75
C SER A 8 -21.59 -22.30 50.21
N VAL A 9 -21.46 -21.00 50.50
CA VAL A 9 -21.67 -20.46 51.87
C VAL A 9 -23.10 -20.68 52.39
N LYS A 10 -24.06 -20.98 51.50
CA LYS A 10 -25.48 -21.14 51.85
C LYS A 10 -25.87 -22.56 52.26
N ASN A 11 -25.22 -23.59 51.72
CA ASN A 11 -25.62 -24.99 51.93
C ASN A 11 -24.45 -25.98 52.02
N GLY A 12 -23.21 -25.54 51.81
CA GLY A 12 -22.00 -26.37 51.96
C GLY A 12 -21.84 -27.42 50.87
N GLU A 13 -22.61 -27.33 49.77
CA GLU A 13 -22.40 -28.16 48.60
C GLU A 13 -21.11 -27.77 47.90
N VAL A 14 -20.37 -28.78 47.42
CA VAL A 14 -19.20 -28.58 46.57
C VAL A 14 -19.71 -27.97 45.26
N ILE A 15 -19.32 -26.71 45.02
CA ILE A 15 -19.56 -26.01 43.77
C ILE A 15 -18.57 -26.50 42.73
N GLN A 16 -17.30 -26.72 43.14
CA GLN A 16 -16.22 -27.09 42.25
C GLN A 16 -15.08 -27.78 43.03
N ASN A 17 -14.52 -28.85 42.46
CA ASN A 17 -13.20 -29.36 42.83
C ASN A 17 -12.19 -28.83 41.82
N ILE A 18 -11.06 -28.33 42.30
CA ILE A 18 -10.05 -27.68 41.47
C ILE A 18 -8.70 -28.30 41.82
N ASP A 19 -8.07 -28.86 40.79
CA ASP A 19 -6.73 -29.45 40.85
C ASP A 19 -5.67 -28.50 40.25
N ASN A 20 -6.00 -27.21 40.19
CA ASN A 20 -5.13 -26.13 39.74
C ASN A 20 -4.84 -25.15 40.90
N ASN A 21 -3.70 -24.46 40.83
CA ASN A 21 -3.25 -23.49 41.82
C ASN A 21 -3.91 -22.11 41.67
N ILE A 22 -4.62 -21.85 40.56
CA ILE A 22 -5.37 -20.61 40.35
C ILE A 22 -6.88 -20.90 40.38
N VAL A 23 -7.58 -20.16 41.23
CA VAL A 23 -8.99 -20.38 41.54
C VAL A 23 -9.76 -19.08 41.43
N LYS A 24 -10.77 -19.01 40.55
CA LYS A 24 -11.59 -17.80 40.37
C LYS A 24 -12.93 -17.89 41.06
N LEU A 25 -13.21 -16.97 41.97
CA LEU A 25 -14.50 -16.94 42.69
C LEU A 25 -15.59 -16.21 41.89
N THR A 26 -16.70 -16.91 41.64
CA THR A 26 -17.90 -16.38 40.97
C THR A 26 -19.05 -16.08 41.93
N GLN A 27 -18.94 -16.50 43.20
CA GLN A 27 -19.87 -16.19 44.28
C GLN A 27 -19.19 -16.28 45.65
N ASN A 28 -19.85 -15.75 46.69
CA ASN A 28 -19.43 -15.94 48.08
C ASN A 28 -19.22 -17.42 48.38
N SER A 29 -18.01 -17.79 48.79
CA SER A 29 -17.60 -19.19 48.89
C SER A 29 -16.74 -19.47 50.12
N VAL A 30 -16.79 -20.73 50.58
CA VAL A 30 -15.78 -21.33 51.44
C VAL A 30 -14.80 -22.08 50.54
N ILE A 31 -13.52 -21.79 50.67
CA ILE A 31 -12.45 -22.41 49.91
C ILE A 31 -11.72 -23.33 50.87
N GLN A 32 -11.93 -24.64 50.73
CA GLN A 32 -11.19 -25.65 51.49
C GLN A 32 -9.94 -26.04 50.71
N ILE A 33 -8.80 -26.01 51.37
CA ILE A 33 -7.50 -26.38 50.82
C ILE A 33 -6.96 -27.55 51.63
N SER A 34 -6.62 -28.64 50.95
CA SER A 34 -6.03 -29.84 51.55
C SER A 34 -4.52 -29.65 51.80
N ALA A 35 -4.18 -28.67 52.64
CA ALA A 35 -2.83 -28.40 53.09
C ALA A 35 -2.82 -28.15 54.61
N ASP A 36 -1.75 -28.58 55.29
CA ASP A 36 -1.62 -28.36 56.73
C ASP A 36 -1.38 -26.86 57.01
N ILE A 37 -1.96 -26.34 58.10
CA ILE A 37 -1.74 -24.95 58.51
C ILE A 37 -0.26 -24.67 58.81
N ASP A 38 0.52 -25.68 59.23
CA ASP A 38 1.95 -25.54 59.48
C ASP A 38 2.76 -25.44 58.18
N GLU A 39 2.19 -25.79 57.03
CA GLU A 39 2.80 -25.64 55.70
C GLU A 39 2.55 -24.26 55.08
N VAL A 40 1.58 -23.49 55.59
CA VAL A 40 1.29 -22.15 55.07
C VAL A 40 2.35 -21.16 55.55
N THR A 41 3.04 -20.52 54.60
CA THR A 41 4.06 -19.50 54.87
C THR A 41 3.45 -18.11 54.95
N THR A 42 2.66 -17.71 53.96
CA THR A 42 2.01 -16.40 53.92
C THR A 42 0.65 -16.47 53.23
N ILE A 43 -0.24 -15.54 53.58
CA ILE A 43 -1.42 -15.19 52.78
C ILE A 43 -1.33 -13.69 52.54
N THR A 44 -1.23 -13.29 51.29
CA THR A 44 -1.03 -11.89 50.88
C THR A 44 -2.13 -11.46 49.92
N ARG A 45 -2.40 -10.16 49.87
CA ARG A 45 -3.32 -9.59 48.89
C ARG A 45 -2.53 -9.10 47.68
N GLN A 46 -2.90 -9.56 46.49
CA GLN A 46 -2.42 -9.03 45.21
C GLN A 46 -3.64 -8.58 44.39
N GLY A 47 -3.81 -7.27 44.23
CA GLY A 47 -5.04 -6.71 43.64
C GLY A 47 -6.29 -7.11 44.42
N ASN A 48 -7.23 -7.79 43.75
CA ASN A 48 -8.44 -8.35 44.38
C ASN A 48 -8.33 -9.85 44.70
N SER A 49 -7.15 -10.44 44.52
CA SER A 49 -6.86 -11.85 44.76
C SER A 49 -6.19 -12.07 46.11
N ALA A 50 -6.46 -13.22 46.73
CA ALA A 50 -5.71 -13.71 47.89
C ALA A 50 -4.69 -14.75 47.42
N VAL A 51 -3.41 -14.53 47.71
CA VAL A 51 -2.31 -15.41 47.31
C VAL A 51 -1.74 -16.08 48.55
N ILE A 52 -1.89 -17.40 48.62
CA ILE A 52 -1.37 -18.26 49.68
C ILE A 52 -0.05 -18.85 49.18
N ARG A 53 1.01 -18.77 49.98
CA ARG A 53 2.28 -19.43 49.67
C ARG A 53 2.59 -20.50 50.71
N LEU A 54 2.85 -21.71 50.25
CA LEU A 54 3.20 -22.86 51.09
C LEU A 54 4.73 -23.01 51.19
N LYS A 55 5.21 -23.74 52.21
CA LYS A 55 6.65 -23.93 52.48
C LYS A 55 7.36 -24.79 51.43
N ASN A 56 6.61 -25.62 50.71
CA ASN A 56 7.10 -26.39 49.57
C ASN A 56 7.30 -25.54 48.30
N GLY A 57 7.01 -24.23 48.34
CA GLY A 57 7.13 -23.31 47.22
C GLY A 57 5.83 -23.09 46.44
N GLU A 58 4.84 -23.99 46.60
CA GLU A 58 3.53 -23.93 45.94
C GLU A 58 2.79 -22.64 46.30
N SER A 59 2.24 -21.97 45.29
CA SER A 59 1.49 -20.72 45.46
C SER A 59 0.07 -20.89 44.92
N ILE A 60 -0.92 -20.72 45.80
CA ILE A 60 -2.33 -20.84 45.48
C ILE A 60 -2.92 -19.42 45.35
N ILE A 61 -3.47 -19.08 44.20
CA ILE A 61 -4.06 -17.78 43.88
C ILE A 61 -5.57 -17.92 43.85
N ILE A 62 -6.26 -17.22 44.74
CA ILE A 62 -7.72 -17.13 44.76
C ILE A 62 -8.13 -15.77 44.20
N GLU A 63 -8.49 -15.74 42.92
CA GLU A 63 -8.98 -14.54 42.24
C GLU A 63 -10.36 -14.11 42.72
N ASN A 64 -10.60 -12.80 42.67
CA ASN A 64 -11.84 -12.15 43.11
C ASN A 64 -12.16 -12.36 44.60
N TYR A 65 -11.20 -12.80 45.41
CA TYR A 65 -11.41 -13.02 46.84
C TYR A 65 -11.92 -11.77 47.57
N PHE A 66 -11.39 -10.61 47.20
CA PHE A 66 -11.70 -9.31 47.80
C PHE A 66 -12.77 -8.49 47.05
N ASP A 67 -13.40 -9.06 46.01
CA ASP A 67 -14.51 -8.41 45.29
C ASP A 67 -15.82 -8.41 46.10
N TYR A 68 -15.85 -9.20 47.16
CA TYR A 68 -17.00 -9.36 48.03
C TYR A 68 -16.78 -8.61 49.35
N PRO A 69 -17.86 -8.26 50.09
CA PRO A 69 -17.74 -7.58 51.36
C PRO A 69 -16.74 -8.28 52.29
N VAL A 70 -16.01 -7.50 53.10
CA VAL A 70 -15.09 -8.05 54.09
C VAL A 70 -15.81 -9.16 54.85
N ASN A 71 -15.13 -10.30 54.95
CA ASN A 71 -15.64 -11.50 55.58
C ASN A 71 -16.75 -12.29 54.86
N ALA A 72 -16.99 -12.05 53.56
CA ALA A 72 -17.91 -12.83 52.73
C ALA A 72 -17.35 -14.18 52.24
N ASN A 73 -16.03 -14.23 51.98
CA ASN A 73 -15.30 -15.45 51.62
C ASN A 73 -14.47 -15.96 52.79
N ARG A 74 -14.16 -17.26 52.81
CA ARG A 74 -13.35 -17.90 53.85
C ARG A 74 -12.39 -18.92 53.25
N ILE A 75 -11.14 -18.91 53.71
CA ILE A 75 -10.15 -19.95 53.40
C ILE A 75 -10.08 -20.87 54.60
N VAL A 76 -10.21 -22.17 54.35
CA VAL A 76 -10.20 -23.23 55.36
C VAL A 76 -9.13 -24.24 55.00
N PHE A 77 -8.29 -24.59 55.96
CA PHE A 77 -7.23 -25.58 55.83
C PHE A 77 -7.56 -26.83 56.63
N GLU A 78 -7.09 -27.98 56.16
CA GLU A 78 -7.21 -29.25 56.86
C GLU A 78 -5.88 -29.61 57.53
N ASN A 79 -5.90 -29.76 58.85
CA ASN A 79 -4.74 -30.22 59.62
C ASN A 79 -5.18 -31.39 60.52
N GLU A 80 -4.52 -32.54 60.37
CA GLU A 80 -4.77 -33.79 61.13
C GLU A 80 -6.26 -34.18 61.18
N GLY A 81 -6.98 -34.03 60.06
CA GLY A 81 -8.41 -34.36 59.94
C GLY A 81 -9.34 -33.37 60.66
N LYS A 82 -8.86 -32.16 61.00
CA LYS A 82 -9.66 -31.05 61.56
C LYS A 82 -9.55 -29.82 60.66
N LEU A 83 -10.64 -29.06 60.57
CA LEU A 83 -10.70 -27.85 59.75
C LEU A 83 -10.41 -26.59 60.55
N TYR A 84 -9.60 -25.70 59.99
CA TYR A 84 -9.25 -24.40 60.55
C TYR A 84 -9.53 -23.29 59.54
N TRP A 85 -10.23 -22.24 59.93
CA TRP A 85 -10.35 -21.06 59.06
C TRP A 85 -9.23 -20.06 59.35
N ALA A 86 -8.67 -19.48 58.28
CA ALA A 86 -7.58 -18.51 58.36
C ALA A 86 -8.10 -17.08 58.39
N GLU A 87 -7.81 -16.35 59.47
CA GLU A 87 -8.03 -14.91 59.59
C GLU A 87 -6.74 -14.17 59.26
N PHE A 88 -6.75 -13.42 58.16
CA PHE A 88 -5.59 -12.68 57.66
C PHE A 88 -5.95 -11.24 57.26
N THR A 89 -7.18 -10.81 57.55
CA THR A 89 -7.61 -9.41 57.44
C THR A 89 -8.37 -8.98 58.70
N ASP A 90 -8.31 -7.69 59.01
CA ASP A 90 -9.06 -7.10 60.12
C ASP A 90 -10.55 -6.87 59.74
N GLN A 91 -11.33 -6.32 60.68
CA GLN A 91 -12.75 -6.00 60.47
C GLN A 91 -13.04 -4.98 59.34
N ASN A 92 -12.02 -4.28 58.86
CA ASN A 92 -12.10 -3.32 57.75
C ASN A 92 -11.52 -3.88 56.44
N GLY A 93 -11.00 -5.10 56.44
CA GLY A 93 -10.40 -5.76 55.27
C GLY A 93 -8.92 -5.42 55.04
N GLU A 94 -8.25 -4.81 56.02
CA GLU A 94 -6.81 -4.54 55.98
C GLU A 94 -6.02 -5.79 56.36
N MET A 95 -4.90 -6.07 55.68
CA MET A 95 -4.11 -7.30 55.91
C MET A 95 -3.47 -7.31 57.30
N LEU A 96 -3.57 -8.43 58.00
CA LEU A 96 -2.89 -8.66 59.29
C LEU A 96 -1.43 -9.08 59.07
N ASP A 97 -0.53 -8.64 59.96
CA ASP A 97 0.88 -9.03 59.94
C ASP A 97 1.11 -10.54 60.21
N THR A 98 0.10 -11.24 60.73
CA THR A 98 0.19 -12.67 61.04
C THR A 98 -1.16 -13.33 60.82
N ILE A 99 -1.16 -14.53 60.24
CA ILE A 99 -2.36 -15.34 60.03
C ILE A 99 -2.79 -15.96 61.36
N ILE A 100 -4.06 -15.80 61.72
CA ILE A 100 -4.64 -16.40 62.92
C ILE A 100 -5.55 -17.55 62.49
N TYR A 101 -5.26 -18.77 62.96
CA TYR A 101 -6.05 -19.96 62.64
C TYR A 101 -7.05 -20.27 63.76
N HIS A 102 -8.32 -20.41 63.39
CA HIS A 102 -9.38 -20.75 64.35
C HIS A 102 -9.95 -22.14 64.04
N PRO A 103 -9.98 -23.07 65.00
CA PRO A 103 -10.56 -24.39 64.78
C PRO A 103 -12.08 -24.30 64.58
N LEU A 104 -12.57 -24.96 63.54
CA LEU A 104 -14.00 -25.14 63.30
C LEU A 104 -14.50 -26.33 64.13
N THR A 105 -15.25 -26.04 65.20
CA THR A 105 -15.86 -27.03 66.09
C THR A 105 -17.36 -26.82 66.11
N GLU A 106 -18.15 -27.85 66.42
CA GLU A 106 -19.63 -27.78 66.49
C GLU A 106 -20.17 -26.59 67.32
N GLY A 107 -19.39 -26.06 68.28
CA GLY A 107 -19.79 -24.93 69.15
C GLY A 107 -19.29 -23.54 68.75
N THR A 108 -18.38 -23.40 67.77
CA THR A 108 -17.83 -22.10 67.34
C THR A 108 -18.63 -21.44 66.21
N VAL A 109 -19.63 -22.15 65.67
CA VAL A 109 -20.46 -21.74 64.53
C VAL A 109 -21.59 -20.77 64.92
N GLU A 110 -21.91 -20.61 66.22
CA GLU A 110 -23.03 -19.75 66.68
C GLU A 110 -22.67 -18.26 66.93
N SER A 111 -21.40 -17.86 66.97
CA SER A 111 -21.01 -16.48 67.37
C SER A 111 -20.52 -15.56 66.26
N ALA A 112 -20.23 -16.08 65.07
CA ALA A 112 -20.02 -15.28 63.87
C ALA A 112 -21.32 -15.32 63.07
N ASN A 113 -21.77 -14.21 62.48
CA ASN A 113 -23.03 -14.08 61.72
C ASN A 113 -23.08 -14.99 60.47
N MET A 114 -23.10 -16.31 60.65
CA MET A 114 -23.13 -17.33 59.62
C MET A 114 -24.55 -17.88 59.60
N ALA A 115 -25.37 -17.34 58.70
CA ALA A 115 -26.66 -17.93 58.39
C ALA A 115 -26.42 -19.32 57.79
N ALA A 116 -26.62 -20.35 58.62
CA ALA A 116 -27.04 -21.71 58.28
C ALA A 116 -26.58 -22.25 56.91
N GLY A 117 -25.38 -22.85 56.84
CA GLY A 117 -24.92 -23.51 55.61
C GLY A 117 -23.81 -24.57 55.74
N ILE A 118 -23.14 -24.74 56.88
CA ILE A 118 -21.88 -25.51 56.93
C ILE A 118 -22.01 -26.91 57.59
N LEU A 119 -23.22 -27.45 57.77
CA LEU A 119 -23.45 -28.59 58.69
C LEU A 119 -23.94 -29.96 58.14
N PRO A 120 -24.11 -30.27 56.84
CA PRO A 120 -24.48 -31.65 56.45
C PRO A 120 -23.36 -32.57 55.93
N TRP A 121 -22.19 -32.08 55.54
CA TRP A 121 -21.22 -32.85 54.70
C TRP A 121 -19.98 -33.36 55.46
N LEU A 122 -19.83 -33.07 56.75
CA LEU A 122 -18.76 -33.62 57.63
C LEU A 122 -19.09 -35.03 58.18
N GLY A 123 -19.87 -35.82 57.43
CA GLY A 123 -20.49 -37.06 57.88
C GLY A 123 -19.89 -38.36 57.32
N GLY A 124 -18.64 -38.37 56.84
CA GLY A 124 -17.98 -39.59 56.35
C GLY A 124 -16.48 -39.60 56.68
N ALA A 125 -16.06 -40.60 57.46
CA ALA A 125 -14.67 -40.94 57.83
C ALA A 125 -13.95 -40.08 58.90
N LEU A 126 -14.25 -40.37 60.18
CA LEU A 126 -13.25 -40.30 61.26
C LEU A 126 -12.74 -41.72 61.52
N ALA A 127 -11.46 -42.02 61.30
CA ALA A 127 -10.80 -43.12 61.99
C ALA A 127 -9.26 -43.12 61.86
N ILE A 128 -8.52 -42.33 62.66
CA ILE A 128 -7.33 -42.84 63.38
C ILE A 128 -7.15 -42.06 64.69
N GLY A 129 -7.18 -42.76 65.83
CA GLY A 129 -6.91 -42.18 67.15
C GLY A 129 -6.98 -43.23 68.25
N ALA A 130 -5.93 -44.04 68.40
CA ALA A 130 -5.83 -45.06 69.44
C ALA A 130 -5.37 -44.45 70.78
N ILE A 131 -6.19 -44.50 71.84
CA ILE A 131 -5.71 -44.65 73.24
C ILE A 131 -6.70 -45.54 74.03
N ALA A 132 -6.14 -46.56 74.69
CA ALA A 132 -6.77 -47.54 75.56
C ALA A 132 -7.37 -46.98 76.86
N ALA A 133 -8.42 -47.63 77.40
CA ALA A 133 -8.52 -48.04 78.82
C ALA A 133 -9.86 -48.74 79.19
N ALA A 134 -9.74 -50.04 79.50
CA ALA A 134 -10.37 -50.80 80.60
C ALA A 134 -11.82 -50.52 81.07
N ALA A 135 -12.66 -51.56 80.97
CA ALA A 135 -13.53 -52.18 82.00
C ALA A 135 -14.69 -52.92 81.28
N GLY A 136 -15.11 -54.16 81.53
CA GLY A 136 -14.89 -55.14 82.57
C GLY A 136 -16.16 -56.03 82.68
N SER A 137 -15.97 -57.34 82.89
CA SER A 137 -16.96 -58.40 83.20
C SER A 137 -17.78 -58.96 82.02
N GLY A 138 -17.92 -60.27 81.77
CA GLY A 138 -17.54 -61.55 82.39
C GLY A 138 -18.32 -62.65 81.62
N GLY A 139 -17.99 -63.94 81.50
CA GLY A 139 -16.98 -64.82 82.06
C GLY A 139 -17.07 -66.22 81.40
N SER A 140 -15.92 -66.90 81.34
CA SER A 140 -15.62 -68.34 81.40
C SER A 140 -16.35 -69.45 80.59
N SER A 141 -15.56 -70.01 79.65
CA SER A 141 -15.04 -71.40 79.55
C SER A 141 -15.82 -72.54 78.85
N SER A 142 -15.14 -73.08 77.83
CA SER A 142 -15.01 -74.50 77.39
C SER A 142 -16.21 -75.12 76.67
N GLY A 143 -16.13 -75.67 75.45
CA GLY A 143 -15.08 -75.89 74.45
C GLY A 143 -15.52 -77.05 73.54
N ASP A 144 -15.32 -77.00 72.22
CA ASP A 144 -15.13 -78.19 71.38
C ASP A 144 -14.64 -77.84 69.95
N SER A 145 -13.66 -78.61 69.48
CA SER A 145 -13.33 -79.03 68.11
C SER A 145 -13.25 -78.03 66.94
N GLY A 146 -12.00 -77.77 66.54
CA GLY A 146 -11.47 -77.16 65.30
C GLY A 146 -12.37 -77.05 64.07
N SER A 147 -12.55 -75.81 63.64
CA SER A 147 -12.75 -75.38 62.25
C SER A 147 -11.87 -74.15 62.09
N GLY A 148 -10.89 -74.19 61.18
CA GLY A 148 -10.12 -73.00 60.83
C GLY A 148 -11.09 -71.95 60.32
N SER A 149 -10.94 -70.70 60.77
CA SER A 149 -11.70 -69.60 60.21
C SER A 149 -11.41 -69.55 58.72
N GLN A 150 -12.39 -69.91 57.88
CA GLN A 150 -12.31 -69.60 56.47
C GLN A 150 -12.43 -68.09 56.33
N ASP A 151 -11.63 -67.53 55.44
CA ASP A 151 -11.79 -66.16 55.01
C ASP A 151 -13.21 -65.95 54.47
N THR A 152 -13.81 -64.80 54.79
CA THR A 152 -15.16 -64.43 54.33
C THR A 152 -15.18 -63.08 53.61
N THR A 153 -14.01 -62.47 53.40
CA THR A 153 -13.88 -61.18 52.70
C THR A 153 -13.37 -61.40 51.28
N PRO A 154 -14.00 -60.79 50.26
CA PRO A 154 -13.46 -60.79 48.90
C PRO A 154 -12.10 -60.08 48.80
N PRO A 155 -11.30 -60.39 47.76
CA PRO A 155 -10.08 -59.64 47.46
C PRO A 155 -10.41 -58.18 47.13
N LYS A 156 -9.53 -57.26 47.54
CA LYS A 156 -9.65 -55.82 47.36
C LYS A 156 -8.52 -55.28 46.48
N LEU A 157 -8.88 -54.46 45.50
CA LEU A 157 -7.93 -53.71 44.67
C LEU A 157 -7.11 -52.72 45.53
N THR A 158 -5.80 -52.66 45.29
CA THR A 158 -4.87 -51.79 46.01
C THR A 158 -4.12 -50.79 45.13
N ASP A 159 -3.91 -51.10 43.86
CA ASP A 159 -3.19 -50.22 42.92
C ASP A 159 -3.50 -50.62 41.47
N ILE A 160 -3.43 -49.65 40.55
CA ILE A 160 -3.44 -49.88 39.11
C ILE A 160 -2.34 -49.04 38.46
N ILE A 161 -1.48 -49.68 37.68
CA ILE A 161 -0.42 -49.01 36.91
C ILE A 161 -0.45 -49.46 35.45
N VAL A 162 0.00 -48.59 34.54
CA VAL A 162 0.43 -49.00 33.20
C VAL A 162 1.89 -49.45 33.31
N ASN A 163 2.21 -50.64 32.80
CA ASN A 163 3.57 -51.17 32.82
C ASN A 163 4.38 -50.79 31.57
N GLU A 164 5.67 -51.10 31.56
CA GLU A 164 6.61 -50.81 30.46
C GLU A 164 6.21 -51.38 29.08
N ASN A 165 5.25 -52.30 29.01
CA ASN A 165 4.72 -52.85 27.74
C ASN A 165 3.36 -52.24 27.35
N GLY A 166 2.94 -51.13 27.99
CA GLY A 166 1.67 -50.47 27.73
C GLY A 166 0.44 -51.27 28.16
N GLN A 167 0.59 -52.16 29.15
CA GLN A 167 -0.50 -53.02 29.66
C GLN A 167 -0.85 -52.65 31.11
N LEU A 168 -2.11 -52.88 31.50
CA LEU A 168 -2.60 -52.55 32.85
C LEU A 168 -2.26 -53.66 33.84
N GLU A 169 -1.59 -53.32 34.93
CA GLU A 169 -1.32 -54.21 36.06
C GLU A 169 -2.14 -53.79 37.28
N LEU A 170 -3.07 -54.64 37.69
CA LEU A 170 -3.95 -54.47 38.83
C LEU A 170 -3.42 -55.30 40.00
N SER A 171 -3.17 -54.67 41.14
CA SER A 171 -2.66 -55.33 42.34
C SER A 171 -3.74 -55.46 43.41
N PHE A 172 -3.83 -56.62 44.04
CA PHE A 172 -4.80 -56.93 45.10
C PHE A 172 -4.12 -57.16 46.45
N ASN A 173 -4.87 -56.99 47.54
CA ASN A 173 -4.36 -57.20 48.91
C ASN A 173 -4.03 -58.66 49.26
N GLU A 174 -4.35 -59.62 48.39
CA GLU A 174 -4.25 -61.05 48.64
C GLU A 174 -4.17 -61.89 47.35
N ASN A 175 -3.94 -63.20 47.50
CA ASN A 175 -3.74 -64.10 46.37
C ASN A 175 -5.05 -64.43 45.64
N ILE A 176 -5.04 -64.25 44.32
CA ILE A 176 -6.19 -64.41 43.44
C ILE A 176 -5.98 -65.45 42.33
N ASN A 177 -5.01 -66.36 42.46
CA ASN A 177 -4.66 -67.36 41.42
C ASN A 177 -5.82 -68.26 40.95
N GLY A 178 -6.91 -68.35 41.72
CA GLY A 178 -8.11 -69.10 41.36
C GLY A 178 -9.08 -68.32 40.45
N SER A 179 -8.82 -67.04 40.20
CA SER A 179 -9.68 -66.13 39.44
C SER A 179 -9.80 -66.52 37.97
N ASN A 180 -10.98 -66.29 37.41
CA ASN A 180 -11.26 -66.47 35.99
C ASN A 180 -12.27 -65.42 35.52
N PRO A 181 -11.91 -64.12 35.54
CA PRO A 181 -12.76 -63.05 35.03
C PRO A 181 -12.82 -63.09 33.50
N ARG A 182 -13.86 -62.48 32.93
CA ARG A 182 -14.03 -62.37 31.48
C ARG A 182 -13.54 -61.01 31.01
N ALA A 183 -13.05 -60.93 29.77
CA ALA A 183 -12.57 -59.67 29.21
C ALA A 183 -13.68 -58.60 29.17
N GLU A 184 -14.90 -59.01 28.86
CA GLU A 184 -16.09 -58.16 28.86
C GLU A 184 -16.58 -57.70 30.23
N ASP A 185 -15.99 -58.21 31.33
CA ASP A 185 -16.29 -57.72 32.68
C ASP A 185 -15.47 -56.46 33.02
N PHE A 186 -14.47 -56.11 32.20
CA PHE A 186 -13.64 -54.92 32.33
C PHE A 186 -14.04 -53.86 31.30
N THR A 187 -14.19 -52.62 31.75
CA THR A 187 -14.33 -51.44 30.89
C THR A 187 -13.07 -50.61 31.07
N VAL A 188 -12.26 -50.51 30.01
CA VAL A 188 -11.03 -49.72 29.99
C VAL A 188 -11.25 -48.53 29.06
N ILE A 189 -11.14 -47.32 29.61
CA ILE A 189 -11.25 -46.07 28.84
C ILE A 189 -9.89 -45.40 28.84
N VAL A 190 -9.40 -45.01 27.65
CA VAL A 190 -8.14 -44.28 27.45
C VAL A 190 -8.44 -43.00 26.66
N ASP A 191 -8.07 -41.85 27.21
CA ASP A 191 -8.36 -40.50 26.66
C ASP A 191 -9.84 -40.31 26.25
N GLY A 192 -10.76 -40.94 27.00
CA GLY A 192 -12.20 -40.90 26.75
C GLY A 192 -12.74 -41.93 25.73
N GLU A 193 -11.91 -42.80 25.15
CA GLU A 193 -12.32 -43.89 24.25
C GLU A 193 -12.21 -45.27 24.93
N GLU A 194 -13.23 -46.12 24.78
CA GLU A 194 -13.20 -47.49 25.32
C GLU A 194 -12.33 -48.41 24.44
N ILE A 195 -11.29 -49.01 25.03
CA ILE A 195 -10.41 -49.95 24.34
C ILE A 195 -10.66 -51.40 24.79
N PRO A 196 -10.61 -52.39 23.88
CA PRO A 196 -10.92 -53.77 24.21
C PRO A 196 -9.79 -54.45 24.99
N VAL A 197 -10.15 -55.20 26.03
CA VAL A 197 -9.26 -56.18 26.67
C VAL A 197 -9.22 -57.45 25.81
N THR A 198 -8.05 -57.79 25.29
CA THR A 198 -7.85 -58.93 24.38
C THR A 198 -7.38 -60.18 25.10
N ASN A 199 -6.72 -60.04 26.25
CA ASN A 199 -6.24 -61.14 27.07
C ASN A 199 -6.15 -60.75 28.55
N ILE A 200 -6.27 -61.72 29.44
CA ILE A 200 -6.15 -61.53 30.89
C ILE A 200 -5.15 -62.56 31.43
N ILE A 201 -4.15 -62.08 32.16
CA ILE A 201 -3.13 -62.91 32.81
C ILE A 201 -3.28 -62.74 34.32
N VAL A 202 -3.49 -63.83 35.04
CA VAL A 202 -3.58 -63.84 36.52
C VAL A 202 -2.34 -64.50 37.08
N GLU A 203 -1.59 -63.79 37.93
CA GLU A 203 -0.40 -64.31 38.59
C GLU A 203 -0.31 -63.80 40.03
N GLY A 204 -0.39 -64.72 40.99
CA GLY A 204 -0.28 -64.40 42.41
C GLY A 204 -1.45 -63.55 42.90
N ASP A 205 -1.14 -62.32 43.28
CA ASP A 205 -2.01 -61.24 43.74
C ASP A 205 -2.24 -60.17 42.66
N LYS A 206 -1.90 -60.45 41.39
CA LYS A 206 -1.99 -59.50 40.28
C LYS A 206 -2.81 -60.01 39.10
N ILE A 207 -3.43 -59.06 38.40
CA ILE A 207 -4.03 -59.25 37.07
C ILE A 207 -3.32 -58.31 36.10
N THR A 208 -2.85 -58.84 34.97
CA THR A 208 -2.44 -58.03 33.81
C THR A 208 -3.53 -58.09 32.74
N LEU A 209 -4.11 -56.94 32.41
CA LEU A 209 -5.04 -56.81 31.29
C LEU A 209 -4.23 -56.43 30.05
N VAL A 210 -4.38 -57.23 28.98
CA VAL A 210 -3.75 -56.93 27.70
C VAL A 210 -4.75 -56.20 26.83
N THR A 211 -4.43 -54.99 26.36
CA THR A 211 -5.30 -54.16 25.51
C THR A 211 -4.77 -54.07 24.07
N GLU A 212 -5.65 -53.79 23.12
CA GLU A 212 -5.26 -53.45 21.74
C GLU A 212 -6.10 -52.24 21.26
N PRO A 213 -5.48 -51.07 21.00
CA PRO A 213 -4.03 -50.77 21.03
C PRO A 213 -3.41 -50.83 22.45
N GLU A 214 -2.08 -50.90 22.51
CA GLU A 214 -1.30 -50.73 23.75
C GLU A 214 -1.45 -49.30 24.27
N ILE A 215 -1.48 -49.13 25.59
CA ILE A 215 -1.58 -47.82 26.25
C ILE A 215 -0.20 -47.16 26.24
N ARG A 216 -0.15 -45.90 25.82
CA ARG A 216 1.07 -45.08 25.79
C ARG A 216 1.20 -44.28 27.09
N ASP A 217 2.42 -43.90 27.42
CA ASP A 217 2.75 -43.03 28.54
C ASP A 217 1.92 -41.73 28.48
N GLY A 218 1.57 -41.17 29.64
CA GLY A 218 0.85 -39.90 29.77
C GLY A 218 -0.65 -39.93 29.43
N GLN A 219 -1.17 -40.98 28.79
CA GLN A 219 -2.60 -41.10 28.49
C GLN A 219 -3.46 -41.23 29.75
N GLU A 220 -4.63 -40.57 29.78
CA GLU A 220 -5.58 -40.68 30.88
C GLU A 220 -6.30 -42.03 30.80
N VAL A 221 -6.23 -42.84 31.86
CA VAL A 221 -6.82 -44.18 31.87
C VAL A 221 -7.76 -44.37 33.06
N THR A 222 -8.95 -44.93 32.79
CA THR A 222 -9.84 -45.44 33.82
C THR A 222 -10.15 -46.91 33.58
N VAL A 223 -10.29 -47.66 34.67
CA VAL A 223 -10.60 -49.10 34.62
C VAL A 223 -11.72 -49.39 35.61
N ASP A 224 -12.82 -49.89 35.08
CA ASP A 224 -13.94 -50.39 35.87
C ASP A 224 -14.07 -51.90 35.69
N TYR A 225 -14.51 -52.58 36.75
CA TYR A 225 -14.82 -54.00 36.72
C TYR A 225 -16.20 -54.25 37.31
N GLN A 226 -16.97 -55.10 36.64
CA GLN A 226 -18.25 -55.59 37.14
C GLN A 226 -18.40 -57.07 36.77
N ASP A 227 -18.54 -57.95 37.76
CA ASP A 227 -18.84 -59.37 37.49
C ASP A 227 -20.21 -59.52 36.81
N SER A 228 -20.20 -59.89 35.52
CA SER A 228 -21.42 -60.09 34.73
C SER A 228 -22.19 -61.38 35.09
N THR A 229 -21.62 -62.25 35.95
CA THR A 229 -22.21 -63.55 36.32
C THR A 229 -22.23 -63.83 37.84
N PRO A 230 -22.86 -62.96 38.65
CA PRO A 230 -22.78 -63.04 40.11
C PRO A 230 -23.30 -64.38 40.67
N GLY A 231 -22.54 -64.95 41.60
CA GLY A 231 -22.92 -66.16 42.35
C GLY A 231 -22.58 -67.50 41.70
N ASN A 232 -21.75 -67.52 40.65
CA ASN A 232 -21.09 -68.73 40.14
C ASN A 232 -19.59 -68.74 40.58
N ASP A 233 -18.77 -69.66 40.04
CA ASP A 233 -17.32 -69.70 40.34
C ASP A 233 -16.44 -68.86 39.37
N GLN A 234 -17.04 -68.03 38.51
CA GLN A 234 -16.38 -67.12 37.57
C GLN A 234 -16.15 -65.75 38.23
N GLY A 235 -15.21 -64.95 37.70
CA GLY A 235 -14.85 -63.64 38.27
C GLY A 235 -13.54 -63.63 39.06
N ILE A 236 -13.25 -62.49 39.70
CA ILE A 236 -12.07 -62.29 40.56
C ILE A 236 -12.38 -62.83 41.95
N LYS A 237 -11.56 -63.77 42.45
CA LYS A 237 -11.76 -64.42 43.75
C LYS A 237 -10.47 -64.80 44.45
N ASP A 238 -10.56 -64.88 45.78
CA ASP A 238 -9.49 -65.38 46.63
C ASP A 238 -9.36 -66.92 46.61
N SER A 239 -8.45 -67.45 47.42
CA SER A 239 -8.24 -68.90 47.54
C SER A 239 -9.31 -69.65 48.34
N ASP A 240 -10.12 -68.95 49.14
CA ASP A 240 -11.23 -69.49 49.92
C ASP A 240 -12.58 -69.45 49.18
N GLY A 241 -12.63 -68.78 48.02
CA GLY A 241 -13.77 -68.70 47.10
C GLY A 241 -14.62 -67.43 47.23
N ASN A 242 -14.17 -66.39 47.95
CA ASN A 242 -14.91 -65.13 48.05
C ASN A 242 -14.69 -64.30 46.77
N ILE A 243 -15.78 -63.82 46.16
CA ILE A 243 -15.79 -63.16 44.84
C ILE A 243 -15.94 -61.65 45.01
N LEU A 244 -15.15 -60.88 44.27
CA LEU A 244 -15.27 -59.43 44.16
C LEU A 244 -16.39 -59.07 43.18
N GLU A 245 -17.38 -58.28 43.61
CA GLU A 245 -18.55 -57.93 42.80
C GLU A 245 -18.24 -56.83 41.75
N ASP A 246 -17.52 -55.79 42.16
CA ASP A 246 -17.12 -54.65 41.34
C ASP A 246 -15.88 -53.92 41.93
N PHE A 247 -15.26 -53.07 41.11
CA PHE A 247 -14.38 -51.99 41.57
C PHE A 247 -14.35 -50.86 40.53
N ASP A 248 -13.98 -49.66 40.99
CA ASP A 248 -13.64 -48.50 40.16
C ASP A 248 -12.19 -48.09 40.47
N SER A 249 -11.40 -47.83 39.43
CA SER A 249 -10.03 -47.29 39.54
C SER A 249 -9.92 -46.06 40.46
N ALA A 250 -10.96 -45.22 40.58
CA ALA A 250 -11.02 -44.09 41.49
C ALA A 250 -10.88 -44.48 42.97
N GLU A 251 -11.24 -45.72 43.34
CA GLU A 251 -11.13 -46.21 44.73
C GLU A 251 -9.67 -46.36 45.21
N VAL A 252 -8.72 -46.45 44.28
CA VAL A 252 -7.27 -46.55 44.56
C VAL A 252 -6.48 -45.31 44.11
N GLY A 253 -7.18 -44.23 43.76
CA GLY A 253 -6.57 -42.98 43.30
C GLY A 253 -6.31 -42.94 41.79
N GLY A 254 -7.02 -43.74 41.00
CA GLY A 254 -6.91 -43.80 39.54
C GLY A 254 -5.83 -44.75 39.04
N VAL A 255 -5.60 -44.73 37.72
CA VAL A 255 -4.52 -45.48 37.06
C VAL A 255 -3.29 -44.61 36.97
N LYS A 256 -2.13 -45.13 37.39
CA LYS A 256 -0.85 -44.42 37.26
C LYS A 256 -0.23 -44.69 35.89
N ASN A 257 -0.11 -43.64 35.08
CA ASN A 257 0.50 -43.68 33.75
C ASN A 257 1.34 -42.40 33.50
N PRO A 258 2.46 -42.21 34.21
CA PRO A 258 3.26 -40.99 34.06
C PRO A 258 3.86 -40.90 32.65
N ASP A 259 3.88 -39.70 32.08
CA ASP A 259 4.67 -39.42 30.88
C ASP A 259 6.15 -39.44 31.24
N THR A 260 6.95 -40.24 30.52
CA THR A 260 8.39 -40.37 30.74
C THR A 260 9.21 -40.06 29.50
N THR A 261 8.57 -39.62 28.42
CA THR A 261 9.26 -39.30 27.17
C THR A 261 9.68 -37.83 27.16
N SER A 262 10.96 -37.57 26.86
CA SER A 262 11.46 -36.20 26.72
C SER A 262 11.17 -35.61 25.33
N PRO A 263 10.98 -34.28 25.22
CA PRO A 263 10.92 -33.61 23.93
C PRO A 263 12.17 -33.81 23.07
N ILE A 264 11.96 -34.00 21.78
CA ILE A 264 12.97 -34.20 20.74
C ILE A 264 12.74 -33.18 19.62
N LEU A 265 13.81 -32.44 19.28
CA LEU A 265 13.80 -31.50 18.16
C LEU A 265 13.59 -32.23 16.82
N ILE A 266 12.57 -31.82 16.06
CA ILE A 266 12.24 -32.40 14.75
C ILE A 266 12.56 -31.46 13.58
N ASN A 267 12.43 -30.15 13.78
CA ASN A 267 12.63 -29.14 12.74
C ASN A 267 13.10 -27.83 13.35
N ALA A 268 13.80 -27.02 12.56
CA ALA A 268 14.18 -25.67 12.92
C ALA A 268 14.05 -24.76 11.70
N GLU A 269 13.40 -23.63 11.86
CA GLU A 269 13.29 -22.62 10.81
C GLU A 269 13.41 -21.20 11.34
N VAL A 270 13.69 -20.25 10.46
CA VAL A 270 13.56 -18.82 10.74
C VAL A 270 12.29 -18.35 10.06
N ASN A 271 11.38 -17.73 10.80
CA ASN A 271 10.13 -17.21 10.25
C ASN A 271 10.34 -15.85 9.53
N GLU A 272 9.29 -15.35 8.87
CA GLU A 272 9.30 -14.09 8.09
C GLU A 272 9.81 -12.88 8.90
N ASN A 273 9.58 -12.89 10.22
CA ASN A 273 10.00 -11.82 11.15
C ASN A 273 11.47 -11.93 11.59
N GLY A 274 12.21 -12.94 11.11
CA GLY A 274 13.62 -13.16 11.48
C GLY A 274 13.82 -13.81 12.85
N ASN A 275 12.76 -14.36 13.47
CA ASN A 275 12.84 -15.14 14.70
C ASN A 275 13.04 -16.63 14.39
N ILE A 276 13.66 -17.38 15.30
CA ILE A 276 13.95 -18.80 15.09
C ILE A 276 12.85 -19.64 15.76
N GLU A 277 12.24 -20.55 15.02
CA GLU A 277 11.24 -21.50 15.51
C GLU A 277 11.82 -22.92 15.52
N LEU A 278 11.77 -23.54 16.69
CA LEU A 278 12.21 -24.91 16.92
C LEU A 278 10.97 -25.78 17.19
N SER A 279 10.72 -26.77 16.34
CA SER A 279 9.57 -27.66 16.50
C SER A 279 9.99 -28.97 17.18
N PHE A 280 9.18 -29.45 18.11
CA PHE A 280 9.39 -30.68 18.87
C PHE A 280 8.30 -31.73 18.56
N ASN A 281 8.57 -32.99 18.89
CA ASN A 281 7.63 -34.10 18.71
C ASN A 281 6.39 -34.04 19.62
N GLU A 282 6.40 -33.17 20.64
CA GLU A 282 5.37 -33.07 21.67
C GLU A 282 5.29 -31.64 22.22
N ALA A 283 4.27 -31.39 23.06
CA ALA A 283 3.99 -30.07 23.59
C ALA A 283 4.95 -29.70 24.72
N LEU A 284 5.42 -28.45 24.71
CA LEU A 284 6.35 -27.90 25.67
C LEU A 284 5.61 -27.23 26.84
N ASP A 285 6.28 -27.17 27.98
CA ASP A 285 5.84 -26.38 29.12
C ASP A 285 6.18 -24.89 28.91
N ALA A 286 5.16 -24.08 28.62
CA ALA A 286 5.32 -22.64 28.44
C ALA A 286 5.55 -21.86 29.74
N ASP A 287 5.25 -22.44 30.90
CA ASP A 287 5.45 -21.80 32.20
C ASP A 287 6.89 -21.96 32.72
N ASN A 288 7.64 -22.95 32.19
CA ASN A 288 9.01 -23.26 32.59
C ASN A 288 9.94 -23.30 31.37
N LEU A 289 10.43 -22.10 30.99
CA LEU A 289 11.33 -21.92 29.85
C LEU A 289 12.80 -21.95 30.26
N PRO A 290 13.71 -22.44 29.40
CA PRO A 290 15.12 -22.46 29.69
C PRO A 290 15.72 -21.04 29.78
N PRO A 291 16.82 -20.83 30.52
CA PRO A 291 17.56 -19.58 30.49
C PRO A 291 18.08 -19.27 29.08
N VAL A 292 17.96 -18.02 28.61
CA VAL A 292 18.43 -17.60 27.27
C VAL A 292 19.89 -17.98 26.96
N GLY A 293 20.78 -18.01 27.98
CA GLY A 293 22.18 -18.39 27.82
C GLY A 293 22.44 -19.88 27.57
N SER A 294 21.43 -20.74 27.70
CA SER A 294 21.49 -22.17 27.34
C SER A 294 21.43 -22.39 25.82
N LEU A 295 20.98 -21.38 25.08
CA LEU A 295 20.80 -21.37 23.62
C LEU A 295 21.84 -20.46 22.99
N VAL A 296 22.78 -21.05 22.26
CA VAL A 296 23.80 -20.32 21.51
C VAL A 296 23.40 -20.28 20.05
N VAL A 297 23.12 -19.08 19.54
CA VAL A 297 22.79 -18.84 18.14
C VAL A 297 24.00 -18.28 17.40
N THR A 298 24.34 -18.87 16.27
CA THR A 298 25.40 -18.38 15.36
C THR A 298 24.90 -18.27 13.93
N VAL A 299 25.31 -17.23 13.22
CA VAL A 299 25.02 -17.02 11.80
C VAL A 299 26.30 -17.00 10.96
N GLY A 300 26.18 -17.42 9.69
CA GLY A 300 27.26 -17.41 8.70
C GLY A 300 27.79 -18.80 8.35
N THR A 301 28.95 -18.84 7.70
CA THR A 301 29.64 -20.08 7.33
C THR A 301 31.05 -20.06 7.87
N ALA A 302 31.54 -21.19 8.38
CA ALA A 302 32.88 -21.26 8.95
C ALA A 302 33.95 -20.88 7.88
N PRO A 303 34.93 -20.03 8.21
CA PRO A 303 35.32 -19.61 9.57
C PRO A 303 34.59 -18.38 10.13
N ASP A 304 33.77 -17.69 9.34
CA ASP A 304 33.21 -16.37 9.64
C ASP A 304 31.83 -16.50 10.32
N LEU A 305 31.81 -17.18 11.48
CA LEU A 305 30.61 -17.32 12.29
C LEU A 305 30.46 -16.13 13.26
N THR A 306 29.27 -15.54 13.28
CA THR A 306 28.91 -14.43 14.18
C THR A 306 27.90 -14.89 15.20
N ALA A 307 28.06 -14.53 16.47
CA ALA A 307 27.08 -14.84 17.51
C ALA A 307 25.92 -13.84 17.48
N VAL A 308 24.69 -14.32 17.63
CA VAL A 308 23.49 -13.50 17.72
C VAL A 308 22.89 -13.68 19.12
N ASN A 309 22.45 -12.60 19.75
CA ASN A 309 21.89 -12.67 21.10
C ASN A 309 20.43 -13.14 21.03
N VAL A 310 20.06 -14.08 21.89
CA VAL A 310 18.66 -14.41 22.19
C VAL A 310 18.19 -13.47 23.30
N ILE A 311 17.16 -12.67 23.00
CA ILE A 311 16.62 -11.68 23.94
C ILE A 311 15.37 -12.16 24.64
N ASP A 312 14.62 -13.09 24.02
CA ASP A 312 13.42 -13.66 24.60
C ASP A 312 13.12 -15.06 24.04
N ILE A 313 12.33 -15.84 24.76
CA ILE A 313 11.93 -17.20 24.41
C ILE A 313 10.44 -17.33 24.68
N ILE A 314 9.72 -17.94 23.73
CA ILE A 314 8.28 -18.20 23.84
C ILE A 314 8.04 -19.66 23.46
N ALA A 315 7.29 -20.40 24.27
CA ALA A 315 6.78 -21.72 23.87
C ALA A 315 5.27 -21.64 23.63
N ASP A 316 4.82 -22.26 22.54
CA ASP A 316 3.39 -22.44 22.24
C ASP A 316 3.19 -23.81 21.58
N GLY A 317 2.38 -24.65 22.21
CA GLY A 317 2.21 -26.05 21.82
C GLY A 317 3.56 -26.76 21.71
N ASN A 318 3.91 -27.23 20.52
CA ASN A 318 5.14 -28.00 20.26
C ASN A 318 6.28 -27.13 19.71
N THR A 319 6.14 -25.81 19.71
CA THR A 319 7.09 -24.88 19.09
C THR A 319 7.72 -23.99 20.15
N LEU A 320 9.05 -23.85 20.07
CA LEU A 320 9.83 -22.88 20.83
C LEU A 320 10.34 -21.80 19.89
N THR A 321 9.88 -20.56 20.07
CA THR A 321 10.32 -19.39 19.32
C THR A 321 11.40 -18.64 20.10
N LEU A 322 12.55 -18.42 19.47
CA LEU A 322 13.65 -17.59 19.96
C LEU A 322 13.58 -16.23 19.28
N ILE A 323 13.48 -15.17 20.07
CA ILE A 323 13.56 -13.79 19.58
C ILE A 323 15.01 -13.35 19.69
N THR A 324 15.58 -12.86 18.59
CA THR A 324 16.99 -12.46 18.52
C THR A 324 17.17 -10.97 18.30
N ASP A 325 18.31 -10.44 18.76
CA ASP A 325 18.75 -9.07 18.47
C ASP A 325 20.24 -9.08 18.05
N PRO A 326 20.55 -8.71 16.79
CA PRO A 326 19.61 -8.36 15.71
C PRO A 326 18.73 -9.55 15.28
N VAL A 327 17.60 -9.27 14.62
CA VAL A 327 16.80 -10.30 13.94
C VAL A 327 17.61 -10.94 12.80
N ILE A 328 17.31 -12.19 12.47
CA ILE A 328 18.04 -12.93 11.43
C ILE A 328 17.57 -12.46 10.05
N SER A 329 18.50 -12.02 9.19
CA SER A 329 18.19 -11.58 7.82
C SER A 329 18.01 -12.74 6.83
N ALA A 330 17.33 -12.47 5.72
CA ALA A 330 17.21 -13.37 4.58
C ALA A 330 18.58 -13.89 4.12
N GLY A 331 18.66 -15.18 3.79
CA GLY A 331 19.88 -15.81 3.24
C GLY A 331 21.01 -16.10 4.24
N GLN A 332 20.89 -15.71 5.52
CA GLN A 332 21.87 -16.10 6.54
C GLN A 332 21.76 -17.59 6.89
N ASN A 333 22.90 -18.27 6.99
CA ASN A 333 22.94 -19.65 7.48
C ASN A 333 22.96 -19.65 9.01
N VAL A 334 21.96 -20.27 9.64
CA VAL A 334 21.76 -20.23 11.10
C VAL A 334 22.13 -21.57 11.73
N ASN A 335 22.70 -21.51 12.93
CA ASN A 335 22.88 -22.67 13.79
C ASN A 335 22.54 -22.34 15.24
N VAL A 336 21.73 -23.19 15.88
CA VAL A 336 21.39 -23.13 17.29
C VAL A 336 21.97 -24.34 18.01
N VAL A 337 22.66 -24.08 19.12
CA VAL A 337 23.14 -25.10 20.04
C VAL A 337 22.44 -24.92 21.36
N TYR A 338 21.64 -25.91 21.76
CA TYR A 338 21.04 -25.99 23.08
C TYR A 338 21.88 -26.89 23.99
N THR A 339 22.23 -26.38 25.17
CA THR A 339 22.84 -27.16 26.23
C THR A 339 21.91 -27.17 27.43
N ASP A 340 21.37 -28.34 27.73
CA ASP A 340 20.63 -28.59 28.97
C ASP A 340 21.47 -28.12 30.18
N PRO A 341 20.97 -27.17 31.00
CA PRO A 341 21.69 -26.68 32.17
C PRO A 341 21.99 -27.75 33.21
N SER A 342 21.24 -28.85 33.21
CA SER A 342 21.42 -29.95 34.15
C SER A 342 21.34 -31.31 33.44
N VAL A 343 21.29 -32.39 34.21
CA VAL A 343 21.16 -33.77 33.71
C VAL A 343 19.97 -34.49 34.35
N GLU A 344 19.29 -33.83 35.28
CA GLU A 344 18.09 -34.32 35.96
C GLU A 344 16.95 -33.38 35.60
N ASN A 345 15.74 -33.90 35.47
CA ASN A 345 14.56 -33.10 35.17
C ASN A 345 14.40 -31.89 36.10
N ASP A 346 14.40 -30.68 35.55
CA ASP A 346 14.23 -29.43 36.30
C ASP A 346 13.54 -28.30 35.52
N LEU A 347 13.18 -27.23 36.24
CA LEU A 347 12.36 -26.14 35.70
C LEU A 347 13.13 -25.18 34.77
N ASP A 348 14.45 -25.28 34.69
CA ASP A 348 15.32 -24.39 33.90
C ASP A 348 15.74 -25.05 32.55
N ALA A 349 14.95 -25.99 32.02
CA ALA A 349 15.21 -26.70 30.76
C ALA A 349 14.09 -26.52 29.74
N ILE A 350 14.37 -26.79 28.45
CA ILE A 350 13.31 -27.08 27.47
C ILE A 350 12.68 -28.39 27.90
N GLN A 351 11.39 -28.38 28.26
CA GLN A 351 10.72 -29.55 28.84
C GLN A 351 9.28 -29.69 28.35
N ASP A 352 8.71 -30.89 28.50
CA ASP A 352 7.29 -31.14 28.30
C ASP A 352 6.45 -30.71 29.52
N THR A 353 5.13 -30.79 29.40
CA THR A 353 4.20 -30.48 30.51
C THR A 353 4.26 -31.46 31.69
N ALA A 354 4.92 -32.61 31.54
CA ALA A 354 5.17 -33.58 32.60
C ALA A 354 6.51 -33.34 33.33
N GLY A 355 7.32 -32.38 32.84
CA GLY A 355 8.64 -32.02 33.35
C GLY A 355 9.74 -32.98 32.91
N ASN A 356 9.66 -33.59 31.72
CA ASN A 356 10.79 -34.32 31.13
C ASN A 356 11.63 -33.38 30.27
N ASP A 357 12.94 -33.33 30.54
CA ASP A 357 13.85 -32.39 29.89
C ASP A 357 14.30 -32.90 28.52
N ALA A 358 14.30 -32.00 27.54
CA ALA A 358 14.89 -32.23 26.24
C ALA A 358 16.41 -32.35 26.36
N ALA A 359 16.99 -33.36 25.70
CA ALA A 359 18.44 -33.48 25.63
C ALA A 359 19.06 -32.30 24.85
N GLY A 360 20.28 -31.90 25.22
CA GLY A 360 21.06 -30.92 24.45
C GLY A 360 21.21 -31.32 22.97
N PHE A 361 21.04 -30.35 22.07
CA PHE A 361 21.03 -30.57 20.63
C PHE A 361 21.81 -29.50 19.86
N ASN A 362 22.13 -29.80 18.61
CA ASN A 362 22.71 -28.87 17.65
C ASN A 362 21.91 -28.96 16.35
N THR A 363 21.36 -27.85 15.87
CA THR A 363 20.58 -27.84 14.63
C THR A 363 21.38 -28.26 13.40
N ALA A 364 22.72 -28.16 13.43
CA ALA A 364 23.58 -28.69 12.38
C ALA A 364 23.47 -30.22 12.18
N ASP A 365 22.95 -30.95 13.17
CA ASP A 365 22.73 -32.39 13.09
C ASP A 365 21.37 -32.75 12.44
N LEU A 366 20.50 -31.76 12.19
CA LEU A 366 19.25 -31.96 11.45
C LEU A 366 19.52 -32.23 9.97
N PRO A 367 18.70 -33.06 9.29
CA PRO A 367 18.90 -33.39 7.87
C PRO A 367 18.97 -32.18 6.93
N ASN A 368 18.24 -31.11 7.28
CA ASN A 368 18.13 -29.89 6.49
C ASN A 368 18.76 -28.67 7.19
N GLY A 369 19.40 -28.84 8.36
CA GLY A 369 19.82 -27.71 9.19
C GLY A 369 18.66 -26.82 9.63
N VAL A 370 18.92 -25.51 9.80
CA VAL A 370 17.89 -24.49 9.98
C VAL A 370 17.49 -23.94 8.60
N VAL A 371 16.21 -24.00 8.26
CA VAL A 371 15.68 -23.38 7.03
C VAL A 371 15.42 -21.91 7.30
N ASN A 372 16.03 -21.00 6.55
CA ASN A 372 15.83 -19.56 6.75
C ASN A 372 14.80 -19.00 5.77
N ASN A 373 13.58 -18.74 6.25
CA ASN A 373 12.48 -18.11 5.52
C ASN A 373 12.26 -16.64 5.97
N SER A 374 13.30 -15.98 6.48
CA SER A 374 13.23 -14.59 6.90
C SER A 374 13.08 -13.66 5.69
N ASP A 375 12.19 -12.67 5.84
CA ASP A 375 12.04 -11.54 4.92
C ASP A 375 12.77 -10.29 5.44
N GLN A 376 13.50 -10.40 6.55
CA GLN A 376 14.25 -9.27 7.11
C GLN A 376 15.43 -8.91 6.18
N PRO A 377 15.61 -7.62 5.86
CA PRO A 377 16.64 -7.19 4.91
C PRO A 377 18.04 -7.59 5.40
N THR A 378 18.92 -7.94 4.47
CA THR A 378 20.35 -8.10 4.77
C THR A 378 20.93 -6.76 5.20
N SER A 379 21.71 -6.73 6.29
CA SER A 379 22.40 -5.50 6.73
C SER A 379 23.14 -4.87 5.55
N ASP A 380 22.92 -3.58 5.34
CA ASP A 380 23.64 -2.84 4.32
C ASP A 380 25.12 -2.78 4.68
N THR A 381 25.97 -3.09 3.70
CA THR A 381 27.43 -3.12 3.84
C THR A 381 28.12 -2.37 2.71
N LEU A 382 27.35 -1.81 1.78
CA LEU A 382 27.87 -0.99 0.70
C LEU A 382 27.71 0.46 1.11
N GLY A 383 28.74 1.26 0.88
CA GLY A 383 28.64 2.70 1.10
C GLY A 383 28.04 3.42 -0.11
N PRO A 384 27.57 4.67 0.07
CA PRO A 384 26.99 5.47 -0.99
C PRO A 384 27.94 5.61 -2.19
N THR A 385 27.39 5.42 -3.38
CA THR A 385 28.05 5.61 -4.67
C THR A 385 27.44 6.82 -5.39
N LEU A 386 28.29 7.75 -5.81
CA LEU A 386 27.87 8.93 -6.55
C LEU A 386 27.31 8.53 -7.92
N LEU A 387 26.08 8.97 -8.22
CA LEU A 387 25.40 8.71 -9.49
C LEU A 387 25.47 9.93 -10.43
N SER A 388 25.18 11.11 -9.91
CA SER A 388 25.14 12.35 -10.68
C SER A 388 25.55 13.54 -9.80
N ALA A 389 25.85 14.65 -10.48
CA ALA A 389 26.21 15.90 -9.85
C ALA A 389 25.68 17.05 -10.69
N GLU A 390 25.08 18.06 -10.08
CA GLU A 390 24.59 19.25 -10.76
C GLU A 390 24.76 20.53 -9.94
N VAL A 391 24.55 21.68 -10.57
CA VAL A 391 24.46 22.99 -9.91
C VAL A 391 23.03 23.46 -9.98
N ASN A 392 22.39 23.63 -8.82
CA ASN A 392 21.00 24.09 -8.75
C ASN A 392 20.87 25.59 -9.04
N GLU A 393 19.63 26.07 -9.12
CA GLU A 393 19.28 27.47 -9.41
C GLU A 393 19.94 28.49 -8.45
N ASN A 394 20.22 28.08 -7.22
CA ASN A 394 20.87 28.91 -6.21
C ASN A 394 22.40 28.97 -6.35
N GLY A 395 22.97 28.25 -7.32
CA GLY A 395 24.42 28.17 -7.55
C GLY A 395 25.15 27.25 -6.56
N ASN A 396 24.41 26.38 -5.86
CA ASN A 396 24.96 25.34 -4.99
C ASN A 396 25.12 24.05 -5.78
N ILE A 397 26.05 23.18 -5.38
CA ILE A 397 26.27 21.89 -6.05
C ILE A 397 25.43 20.84 -5.35
N GLU A 398 24.65 20.05 -6.09
CA GLU A 398 23.93 18.89 -5.59
C GLU A 398 24.58 17.62 -6.12
N LEU A 399 24.85 16.67 -5.22
CA LEU A 399 25.43 15.37 -5.52
C LEU A 399 24.42 14.29 -5.17
N SER A 400 24.01 13.49 -6.13
CA SER A 400 22.99 12.45 -5.93
C SER A 400 23.65 11.07 -5.82
N PHE A 401 23.25 10.33 -4.80
CA PHE A 401 23.77 9.00 -4.50
C PHE A 401 22.71 7.92 -4.76
N ASN A 402 23.15 6.67 -4.85
CA ASN A 402 22.27 5.51 -5.03
C ASN A 402 21.40 5.17 -3.81
N GLU A 403 21.61 5.85 -2.69
CA GLU A 403 21.01 5.56 -1.41
C GLU A 403 20.98 6.79 -0.49
N ALA A 404 20.22 6.69 0.60
CA ALA A 404 20.01 7.80 1.52
C ALA A 404 21.22 8.02 2.42
N LEU A 405 21.58 9.29 2.61
CA LEU A 405 22.73 9.72 3.38
C LEU A 405 22.36 9.99 4.85
N ASP A 406 23.34 9.81 5.74
CA ASP A 406 23.21 10.22 7.14
C ASP A 406 23.39 11.74 7.28
N ALA A 407 22.28 12.45 7.46
CA ALA A 407 22.28 13.90 7.66
C ALA A 407 22.82 14.36 9.02
N ASP A 408 22.89 13.46 10.02
CA ASP A 408 23.42 13.79 11.35
C ASP A 408 24.97 13.74 11.37
N ASN A 409 25.60 13.03 10.43
CA ASN A 409 27.05 12.83 10.34
C ASN A 409 27.59 13.22 8.96
N LEU A 410 27.83 14.52 8.78
CA LEU A 410 28.33 15.10 7.52
C LEU A 410 29.86 15.16 7.47
N PRO A 411 30.48 15.01 6.27
CA PRO A 411 31.93 15.10 6.12
C PRO A 411 32.45 16.52 6.42
N PRO A 412 33.71 16.68 6.87
CA PRO A 412 34.34 17.98 6.97
C PRO A 412 34.45 18.65 5.60
N ALA A 413 34.06 19.92 5.46
CA ALA A 413 34.12 20.65 4.18
C ALA A 413 35.47 20.63 3.44
N GLY A 414 36.58 20.38 4.16
CA GLY A 414 37.91 20.22 3.57
C GLY A 414 38.16 18.90 2.84
N SER A 415 37.30 17.89 2.98
CA SER A 415 37.35 16.62 2.22
C SER A 415 36.81 16.77 0.80
N LEU A 416 36.07 17.86 0.53
CA LEU A 416 35.44 18.18 -0.75
C LEU A 416 36.19 19.36 -1.40
N VAL A 417 36.92 19.07 -2.48
CA VAL A 417 37.64 20.08 -3.25
C VAL A 417 36.82 20.44 -4.48
N VAL A 418 36.30 21.67 -4.51
CA VAL A 418 35.55 22.23 -5.63
C VAL A 418 36.46 23.11 -6.50
N THR A 419 36.47 22.84 -7.80
CA THR A 419 37.17 23.67 -8.80
C THR A 419 36.24 24.06 -9.93
N VAL A 420 36.36 25.30 -10.40
CA VAL A 420 35.60 25.86 -11.53
C VAL A 420 36.53 26.40 -12.61
N GLY A 421 36.12 26.18 -13.87
CA GLY A 421 36.80 26.66 -15.07
C GLY A 421 37.35 25.52 -15.93
N THR A 422 38.11 25.89 -16.96
CA THR A 422 38.80 24.95 -17.85
C THR A 422 40.31 25.13 -17.72
N ALA A 423 41.06 24.02 -17.70
CA ALA A 423 42.53 24.08 -17.63
C ALA A 423 43.10 24.96 -18.77
N PRO A 424 44.08 25.86 -18.48
CA PRO A 424 44.84 25.98 -17.23
C PRO A 424 44.24 26.92 -16.16
N ASP A 425 43.12 27.59 -16.44
CA ASP A 425 42.55 28.64 -15.60
C ASP A 425 41.53 28.10 -14.58
N LEU A 426 41.92 27.05 -13.86
CA LEU A 426 41.10 26.47 -12.79
C LEU A 426 41.15 27.36 -11.54
N THR A 427 39.99 27.65 -10.96
CA THR A 427 39.84 28.39 -9.72
C THR A 427 39.24 27.49 -8.65
N ALA A 428 39.82 27.48 -7.45
CA ALA A 428 39.24 26.76 -6.31
C ALA A 428 38.13 27.61 -5.68
N VAL A 429 37.02 26.97 -5.35
CA VAL A 429 35.88 27.59 -4.66
C VAL A 429 35.74 26.94 -3.28
N ASN A 430 35.42 27.74 -2.28
CA ASN A 430 35.28 27.23 -0.92
C ASN A 430 33.89 26.66 -0.72
N VAL A 431 33.81 25.47 -0.15
CA VAL A 431 32.57 24.93 0.44
C VAL A 431 32.43 25.57 1.82
N ILE A 432 31.33 26.29 2.03
CA ILE A 432 31.04 27.00 3.28
C ILE A 432 30.02 26.27 4.16
N ASP A 433 29.20 25.42 3.56
CA ASP A 433 28.23 24.58 4.27
C ASP A 433 27.91 23.32 3.46
N ILE A 434 27.42 22.29 4.15
CA ILE A 434 27.03 21.01 3.58
C ILE A 434 25.69 20.63 4.19
N ILE A 435 24.76 20.17 3.36
CA ILE A 435 23.44 19.69 3.79
C ILE A 435 23.22 18.36 3.11
N ALA A 436 22.75 17.35 3.85
CA ALA A 436 22.24 16.12 3.26
C ALA A 436 20.72 16.04 3.47
N ASP A 437 20.00 15.64 2.43
CA ASP A 437 18.57 15.36 2.47
C ASP A 437 18.25 14.17 1.54
N GLY A 438 17.70 13.10 2.10
CA GLY A 438 17.52 11.84 1.39
C GLY A 438 18.83 11.36 0.76
N ASN A 439 18.84 11.19 -0.56
CA ASN A 439 19.99 10.70 -1.33
C ASN A 439 20.89 11.82 -1.86
N THR A 440 20.62 13.07 -1.48
CA THR A 440 21.26 14.25 -2.07
C THR A 440 22.16 14.93 -1.04
N LEU A 441 23.38 15.26 -1.46
CA LEU A 441 24.31 16.10 -0.72
C LEU A 441 24.46 17.46 -1.41
N THR A 442 23.97 18.52 -0.78
CA THR A 442 24.08 19.89 -1.26
C THR A 442 25.32 20.59 -0.67
N LEU A 443 26.20 21.09 -1.52
CA LEU A 443 27.38 21.88 -1.16
C LEU A 443 27.09 23.36 -1.41
N ILE A 444 27.08 24.15 -0.33
CA ILE A 444 26.97 25.61 -0.42
C ILE A 444 28.35 26.21 -0.63
N THR A 445 28.51 27.05 -1.64
CA THR A 445 29.80 27.60 -2.05
C THR A 445 29.90 29.12 -1.92
N ASP A 446 31.12 29.64 -1.66
CA ASP A 446 31.42 31.08 -1.71
C ASP A 446 32.71 31.35 -2.51
N PRO A 447 32.64 32.06 -3.66
CA PRO A 447 31.42 32.58 -4.29
C PRO A 447 30.51 31.46 -4.83
N VAL A 448 29.20 31.72 -4.92
CA VAL A 448 28.24 30.82 -5.60
C VAL A 448 28.67 30.57 -7.04
N ILE A 449 28.41 29.36 -7.53
CA ILE A 449 28.78 28.96 -8.88
C ILE A 449 27.81 29.60 -9.88
N SER A 450 28.37 30.23 -10.91
CA SER A 450 27.56 30.80 -11.98
C SER A 450 27.22 29.72 -13.00
N ALA A 451 26.02 29.81 -13.57
CA ALA A 451 25.59 28.93 -14.65
C ALA A 451 26.59 28.90 -15.82
N GLY A 452 26.75 27.72 -16.44
CA GLY A 452 27.66 27.49 -17.56
C GLY A 452 29.14 27.38 -17.18
N GLN A 453 29.50 27.47 -15.90
CA GLN A 453 30.87 27.22 -15.46
C GLN A 453 31.14 25.72 -15.42
N ASN A 454 32.26 25.26 -15.98
CA ASN A 454 32.67 23.87 -15.83
C ASN A 454 33.08 23.61 -14.37
N VAL A 455 32.35 22.76 -13.66
CA VAL A 455 32.57 22.44 -12.24
C VAL A 455 33.18 21.05 -12.12
N ASN A 456 34.07 20.88 -11.14
CA ASN A 456 34.54 19.58 -10.73
C ASN A 456 34.67 19.51 -9.21
N VAL A 457 34.11 18.46 -8.61
CA VAL A 457 34.20 18.12 -7.20
C VAL A 457 35.03 16.86 -7.03
N VAL A 458 36.01 16.92 -6.14
CA VAL A 458 36.79 15.77 -5.70
C VAL A 458 36.51 15.53 -4.23
N TYR A 459 35.97 14.36 -3.91
CA TYR A 459 35.81 13.89 -2.54
C TYR A 459 36.93 12.92 -2.19
N THR A 460 37.56 13.14 -1.04
CA THR A 460 38.51 12.19 -0.46
C THR A 460 38.03 11.82 0.93
N ASP A 461 37.66 10.55 1.11
CA ASP A 461 37.37 9.98 2.42
C ASP A 461 38.50 10.31 3.41
N PRO A 462 38.20 10.99 4.54
CA PRO A 462 39.19 11.32 5.56
C PRO A 462 39.86 10.11 6.20
N SER A 463 39.23 8.94 6.17
CA SER A 463 39.78 7.70 6.67
C SER A 463 39.65 6.55 5.66
N VAL A 464 39.83 5.31 6.12
CA VAL A 464 39.73 4.10 5.30
C VAL A 464 38.82 3.05 5.94
N GLU A 465 38.28 3.35 7.13
CA GLU A 465 37.33 2.54 7.89
C GLU A 465 36.10 3.40 8.12
N ASN A 466 34.91 2.78 8.19
CA ASN A 466 33.66 3.50 8.43
C ASN A 466 33.73 4.42 9.66
N ASP A 467 33.48 5.72 9.47
CA ASP A 467 33.50 6.71 10.54
C ASP A 467 32.56 7.91 10.34
N LEU A 468 32.32 8.65 11.43
CA LEU A 468 31.33 9.74 11.46
C LEU A 468 31.75 11.00 10.68
N ASP A 469 33.01 11.10 10.24
CA ASP A 469 33.55 12.25 9.50
C ASP A 469 33.59 11.97 7.97
N ALA A 470 32.78 11.04 7.45
CA ALA A 470 32.67 10.72 6.02
C ALA A 470 31.27 11.02 5.43
N ILE A 471 31.17 11.11 4.10
CA ILE A 471 29.89 10.92 3.40
C ILE A 471 29.51 9.46 3.63
N GLN A 472 28.38 9.20 4.28
CA GLN A 472 27.97 7.85 4.67
C GLN A 472 26.46 7.66 4.53
N ASP A 473 26.05 6.40 4.41
CA ASP A 473 24.64 6.01 4.46
C ASP A 473 24.10 6.04 5.90
N THR A 474 22.80 5.82 6.05
CA THR A 474 22.16 5.70 7.38
C THR A 474 22.59 4.46 8.19
N ALA A 475 23.27 3.50 7.58
CA ALA A 475 23.85 2.33 8.23
C ALA A 475 25.31 2.56 8.70
N GLY A 476 25.89 3.72 8.38
CA GLY A 476 27.26 4.12 8.69
C GLY A 476 28.30 3.47 7.77
N ASN A 477 27.98 3.17 6.52
CA ASN A 477 28.96 2.77 5.50
C ASN A 477 29.46 3.99 4.72
N ASP A 478 30.78 4.12 4.61
CA ASP A 478 31.39 5.30 4.01
C ASP A 478 31.40 5.21 2.48
N ALA A 479 31.08 6.33 1.83
CA ALA A 479 31.26 6.50 0.41
C ALA A 479 32.75 6.46 0.06
N ALA A 480 33.10 5.71 -0.98
CA ALA A 480 34.44 5.75 -1.52
C ALA A 480 34.76 7.15 -2.08
N GLY A 481 36.03 7.57 -1.98
CA GLY A 481 36.49 8.82 -2.61
C GLY A 481 36.20 8.84 -4.11
N PHE A 482 35.63 9.94 -4.60
CA PHE A 482 35.20 10.10 -5.99
C PHE A 482 35.69 11.41 -6.61
N ASN A 483 35.61 11.47 -7.94
CA ASN A 483 35.85 12.67 -8.72
C ASN A 483 34.73 12.81 -9.75
N THR A 484 34.01 13.92 -9.73
CA THR A 484 32.88 14.12 -10.67
C THR A 484 33.31 14.10 -12.13
N ALA A 485 34.59 14.35 -12.44
CA ALA A 485 35.13 14.20 -13.79
C ALA A 485 35.08 12.75 -14.33
N ASP A 486 34.91 11.75 -13.46
CA ASP A 486 34.77 10.35 -13.84
C ASP A 486 33.31 9.96 -14.11
N LEU A 487 32.35 10.86 -13.83
CA LEU A 487 30.94 10.67 -14.20
C LEU A 487 30.77 10.84 -15.73
N PRO A 488 29.83 10.11 -16.36
CA PRO A 488 29.57 10.20 -17.81
C PRO A 488 29.32 11.64 -18.29
N ASN A 489 28.63 12.44 -17.47
CA ASN A 489 28.21 13.80 -17.78
C ASN A 489 28.96 14.89 -17.00
N GLY A 490 29.92 14.53 -16.13
CA GLY A 490 30.55 15.49 -15.23
C GLY A 490 29.58 16.09 -14.21
N VAL A 491 29.87 17.32 -13.75
CA VAL A 491 28.88 18.14 -13.02
C VAL A 491 28.06 18.92 -14.04
N VAL A 492 26.75 18.69 -14.07
CA VAL A 492 25.81 19.43 -14.91
C VAL A 492 25.65 20.84 -14.34
N ASN A 493 26.12 21.85 -15.05
CA ASN A 493 25.95 23.26 -14.65
C ASN A 493 25.40 24.05 -15.84
N ASN A 494 24.29 23.57 -16.38
CA ASN A 494 23.52 24.31 -17.37
C ASN A 494 22.41 25.06 -16.63
N PRO A 495 22.20 26.36 -16.93
CA PRO A 495 21.01 27.06 -16.47
C PRO A 495 19.83 26.44 -17.20
N GLU A 496 19.13 25.52 -16.55
CA GLU A 496 17.92 24.85 -17.04
C GLU A 496 18.09 24.08 -18.35
N LEU A 497 17.16 23.15 -18.58
CA LEU A 497 16.91 22.50 -19.86
C LEU A 497 16.71 23.59 -20.92
N LEU A 498 17.76 23.92 -21.68
CA LEU A 498 17.56 24.66 -22.92
C LEU A 498 16.93 23.69 -23.92
N LEU A 499 15.60 23.71 -24.02
CA LEU A 499 14.92 23.30 -25.25
C LEU A 499 15.42 24.28 -26.33
N SER A 500 16.48 23.88 -27.03
CA SER A 500 17.05 24.65 -28.12
C SER A 500 16.10 24.54 -29.31
N LEU A 501 15.08 25.42 -29.36
CA LEU A 501 14.21 25.67 -30.51
C LEU A 501 14.97 26.40 -31.64
N ALA A 502 16.19 25.95 -31.96
CA ALA A 502 17.13 26.64 -32.84
C ALA A 502 16.66 26.75 -34.32
N ASN A 503 15.41 26.39 -34.61
CA ASN A 503 14.78 26.49 -35.91
C ASN A 503 13.47 27.31 -35.92
N ASP A 504 13.03 27.92 -34.82
CA ASP A 504 11.74 28.63 -34.80
C ASP A 504 11.90 30.08 -35.28
N GLU A 505 11.20 30.43 -36.38
CA GLU A 505 11.18 31.78 -36.96
C GLU A 505 10.04 32.60 -36.32
N ILE A 506 10.35 33.48 -35.36
CA ILE A 506 9.33 34.36 -34.77
C ILE A 506 9.06 35.52 -35.73
N SER A 507 7.88 35.54 -36.37
CA SER A 507 7.43 36.65 -37.18
C SER A 507 6.25 37.39 -36.52
N ALA A 508 6.37 38.72 -36.41
CA ALA A 508 5.31 39.58 -35.89
C ALA A 508 4.62 40.33 -37.03
N LEU A 509 3.32 40.10 -37.26
CA LEU A 509 2.56 40.67 -38.38
C LEU A 509 1.51 41.68 -37.92
N LEU A 510 1.54 42.90 -38.47
CA LEU A 510 0.54 43.95 -38.22
C LEU A 510 -0.40 44.13 -39.42
N VAL A 511 -1.71 43.88 -39.22
CA VAL A 511 -2.75 43.96 -40.28
C VAL A 511 -3.85 44.96 -39.90
N ASN A 512 -4.28 45.79 -40.86
CA ASN A 512 -5.45 46.67 -40.70
C ASN A 512 -6.73 45.92 -41.09
N LYS A 513 -7.65 45.69 -40.14
CA LYS A 513 -8.90 44.91 -40.32
C LYS A 513 -9.82 45.47 -41.41
N THR A 514 -9.66 46.74 -41.81
CA THR A 514 -10.48 47.39 -42.84
C THR A 514 -9.97 47.19 -44.28
N ILE A 515 -8.79 46.61 -44.47
CA ILE A 515 -8.21 46.36 -45.80
C ILE A 515 -7.95 44.86 -45.92
N ASP A 516 -8.85 44.19 -46.64
CA ASP A 516 -8.88 42.76 -46.98
C ASP A 516 -7.71 42.31 -47.91
N THR A 517 -6.50 42.79 -47.61
CA THR A 517 -5.25 42.39 -48.25
C THR A 517 -4.12 42.46 -47.22
N ALA A 518 -3.61 41.29 -46.81
CA ALA A 518 -2.47 41.10 -45.93
C ALA A 518 -1.22 41.81 -46.47
N THR A 519 -1.03 43.07 -46.09
CA THR A 519 0.22 43.81 -46.31
C THR A 519 0.87 44.04 -44.95
N PRO A 520 1.97 43.32 -44.64
CA PRO A 520 2.70 43.47 -43.38
C PRO A 520 3.12 44.92 -43.18
N LEU A 521 2.75 45.53 -42.06
CA LEU A 521 3.20 46.88 -41.70
C LEU A 521 4.62 46.87 -41.09
N ALA A 522 5.05 45.75 -40.50
CA ALA A 522 6.41 45.45 -40.06
C ALA A 522 6.58 43.92 -39.90
N THR A 523 7.81 43.43 -39.90
CA THR A 523 8.20 42.04 -39.57
C THR A 523 9.52 42.11 -38.82
N ILE A 524 9.66 41.33 -37.76
CA ILE A 524 10.92 41.13 -37.01
C ILE A 524 11.33 39.67 -37.25
N ASP A 525 12.61 39.43 -37.49
CA ASP A 525 13.24 38.12 -37.66
C ASP A 525 14.47 38.13 -36.74
N GLU A 526 14.40 37.42 -35.61
CA GLU A 526 15.53 37.27 -34.69
C GLU A 526 15.95 35.79 -34.70
N GLN A 527 17.00 35.47 -35.47
CA GLN A 527 17.57 34.11 -35.60
C GLN A 527 18.65 33.79 -34.55
N ASP A 528 18.72 34.54 -33.46
CA ASP A 528 19.70 34.28 -32.39
C ASP A 528 19.02 33.49 -31.26
N LEU A 529 19.71 32.43 -30.77
CA LEU A 529 19.28 31.50 -29.71
C LEU A 529 18.41 32.21 -28.65
N ILE A 530 17.15 31.80 -28.53
CA ILE A 530 16.28 32.25 -27.44
C ILE A 530 16.82 31.68 -26.12
N SER A 531 17.41 32.53 -25.27
CA SER A 531 17.65 32.23 -23.85
C SER A 531 16.47 32.75 -23.03
N VAL A 532 15.52 31.90 -22.67
CA VAL A 532 14.44 32.26 -21.74
C VAL A 532 15.01 32.19 -20.32
N LEU A 533 15.53 33.31 -19.81
CA LEU A 533 16.02 33.49 -18.44
C LEU A 533 14.99 34.32 -17.63
N PRO A 534 15.00 34.28 -16.28
CA PRO A 534 13.79 34.33 -15.46
C PRO A 534 12.99 35.64 -15.60
N GLY A 535 11.67 35.48 -15.79
CA GLY A 535 10.57 36.37 -15.39
C GLY A 535 10.44 37.79 -15.96
N ASP A 536 11.47 38.39 -16.56
CA ASP A 536 11.44 39.83 -16.95
C ASP A 536 12.09 40.14 -18.32
N SER A 537 12.46 39.10 -19.09
CA SER A 537 13.22 39.28 -20.34
C SER A 537 12.30 39.80 -21.46
N LYS A 538 12.51 41.06 -21.87
CA LYS A 538 11.84 41.68 -23.04
C LYS A 538 12.37 41.04 -24.33
N ILE A 539 11.58 40.15 -24.93
CA ILE A 539 11.92 39.32 -26.09
C ILE A 539 11.87 40.11 -27.39
N ALA A 540 10.83 40.93 -27.59
CA ALA A 540 10.68 41.71 -28.82
C ALA A 540 10.01 43.06 -28.58
N VAL A 541 10.29 44.03 -29.46
CA VAL A 541 9.72 45.38 -29.41
C VAL A 541 9.31 45.86 -30.80
N MET A 542 8.04 46.21 -30.99
CA MET A 542 7.51 46.75 -32.24
C MET A 542 6.92 48.14 -32.04
N ASN A 543 7.15 49.06 -32.99
CA ASN A 543 6.55 50.41 -32.96
C ASN A 543 5.57 50.60 -34.12
N PHE A 544 4.41 51.21 -33.88
CA PHE A 544 3.42 51.55 -34.90
C PHE A 544 2.70 52.88 -34.63
N THR A 545 2.06 53.44 -35.66
CA THR A 545 1.34 54.73 -35.59
C THR A 545 -0.08 54.58 -36.13
N ILE A 546 -1.06 55.16 -35.43
CA ILE A 546 -2.45 55.27 -35.87
C ILE A 546 -2.75 56.71 -36.29
N ASP A 547 -2.97 56.92 -37.60
CA ASP A 547 -3.06 58.26 -38.22
C ASP A 547 -4.44 58.95 -38.10
N SER A 548 -5.55 58.20 -37.97
CA SER A 548 -6.90 58.80 -37.76
C SER A 548 -7.99 57.79 -37.36
N GLY A 549 -8.79 58.11 -36.32
CA GLY A 549 -9.98 57.32 -35.88
C GLY A 549 -9.66 56.16 -34.92
N THR A 550 -10.71 55.54 -34.35
CA THR A 550 -10.64 54.25 -33.66
C THR A 550 -10.40 53.18 -34.72
N GLN A 551 -9.20 52.58 -34.74
CA GLN A 551 -8.81 51.57 -35.73
C GLN A 551 -8.45 50.27 -35.04
N ASP A 552 -8.82 49.17 -35.68
CA ASP A 552 -8.49 47.82 -35.23
C ASP A 552 -7.11 47.41 -35.73
N VAL A 553 -6.30 46.86 -34.84
CA VAL A 553 -4.89 46.51 -35.01
C VAL A 553 -4.75 45.05 -34.64
N VAL A 554 -4.27 44.21 -35.55
CA VAL A 554 -4.00 42.79 -35.26
C VAL A 554 -2.51 42.57 -35.15
N ILE A 555 -2.06 41.95 -34.06
CA ILE A 555 -0.65 41.56 -33.83
C ILE A 555 -0.61 40.05 -33.76
N ALA A 556 0.06 39.40 -34.71
CA ALA A 556 0.29 37.95 -34.67
C ALA A 556 1.73 37.64 -34.29
N VAL A 557 1.97 36.55 -33.56
CA VAL A 557 3.27 35.94 -33.28
C VAL A 557 3.23 34.51 -33.80
N GLN A 558 4.08 34.13 -34.75
CA GLN A 558 4.14 32.76 -35.27
C GLN A 558 5.26 31.95 -34.57
N GLN A 559 5.03 30.66 -34.33
CA GLN A 559 5.96 29.64 -33.80
C GLN A 559 5.66 28.30 -34.45
N ASP A 560 6.66 27.55 -34.92
CA ASP A 560 6.44 26.35 -35.73
C ASP A 560 6.22 25.05 -34.94
N ASN A 561 6.38 25.01 -33.60
CA ASN A 561 6.40 23.72 -32.89
C ASN A 561 5.65 23.61 -31.56
N LEU A 562 5.11 24.68 -30.94
CA LEU A 562 4.50 24.57 -29.60
C LEU A 562 3.34 25.56 -29.42
N VAL A 563 2.11 25.07 -29.32
CA VAL A 563 0.93 25.89 -28.95
C VAL A 563 0.82 26.06 -27.41
N ASP A 564 1.31 25.08 -26.64
CA ASP A 564 1.22 25.07 -25.17
C ASP A 564 2.19 26.06 -24.50
N LEU A 565 3.16 26.61 -25.24
CA LEU A 565 4.04 27.69 -24.78
C LEU A 565 3.35 29.07 -24.77
N ALA A 566 2.12 29.17 -25.29
CA ALA A 566 1.41 30.44 -25.43
C ALA A 566 1.19 31.19 -24.10
N SER A 567 1.00 30.45 -23.00
CA SER A 567 0.85 30.98 -21.64
C SER A 567 2.15 31.61 -21.11
N ALA A 568 3.30 31.21 -21.64
CA ALA A 568 4.61 31.73 -21.27
C ALA A 568 4.94 33.11 -21.87
N PHE A 569 4.03 33.78 -22.61
CA PHE A 569 4.31 35.09 -23.24
C PHE A 569 3.35 36.22 -22.84
N THR A 570 3.89 37.35 -22.37
CA THR A 570 3.10 38.56 -22.04
C THR A 570 3.29 39.68 -23.06
N PHE A 571 2.21 40.37 -23.44
CA PHE A 571 2.23 41.52 -24.34
C PHE A 571 1.96 42.83 -23.60
N VAL A 572 2.77 43.86 -23.85
CA VAL A 572 2.57 45.21 -23.29
C VAL A 572 2.51 46.22 -24.42
N VAL A 573 1.35 46.87 -24.57
CA VAL A 573 1.14 47.95 -25.55
C VAL A 573 1.23 49.30 -24.84
N ARG A 574 2.20 50.13 -25.20
CA ARG A 574 2.46 51.44 -24.60
C ARG A 574 2.27 52.55 -25.62
N ASN A 575 1.43 53.54 -25.32
CA ASN A 575 1.41 54.79 -26.07
C ASN A 575 2.68 55.59 -25.74
N THR A 576 3.58 55.74 -26.71
CA THR A 576 4.91 56.35 -26.51
C THR A 576 4.85 57.85 -26.27
N THR A 577 3.70 58.49 -26.49
CA THR A 577 3.51 59.93 -26.30
C THR A 577 2.86 60.26 -24.95
N THR A 578 1.88 59.46 -24.50
CA THR A 578 1.18 59.67 -23.21
C THR A 578 1.81 58.87 -22.06
N GLY A 579 2.54 57.80 -22.38
CA GLY A 579 3.07 56.85 -21.39
C GLY A 579 2.02 55.89 -20.85
N GLU A 580 0.81 55.88 -21.43
CA GLU A 580 -0.27 54.97 -21.05
C GLU A 580 0.05 53.56 -21.52
N GLU A 581 -0.04 52.59 -20.61
CA GLU A 581 0.25 51.18 -20.84
C GLU A 581 -1.05 50.37 -20.79
N PHE A 582 -1.20 49.48 -21.76
CA PHE A 582 -2.22 48.47 -21.84
C PHE A 582 -1.47 47.14 -21.78
N GLN A 583 -1.49 46.51 -20.60
CA GLN A 583 -1.00 45.15 -20.46
C GLN A 583 -2.07 44.20 -20.99
N VAL A 584 -1.65 43.30 -21.85
CA VAL A 584 -2.47 42.19 -22.30
C VAL A 584 -1.73 40.94 -21.86
N ALA A 585 -2.20 40.34 -20.76
CA ALA A 585 -1.64 39.11 -20.24
C ALA A 585 -1.73 38.00 -21.30
N ALA A 586 -0.86 36.99 -21.17
CA ALA A 586 -1.00 35.74 -21.89
C ALA A 586 -2.43 35.20 -21.73
N ALA A 587 -2.88 34.35 -22.66
CA ALA A 587 -4.12 33.62 -22.49
C ALA A 587 -4.03 32.79 -21.19
N ASP A 588 -4.58 33.32 -20.12
CA ASP A 588 -5.00 32.54 -18.98
C ASP A 588 -6.17 31.68 -19.48
N THR A 589 -5.94 30.37 -19.54
CA THR A 589 -6.92 29.39 -20.05
C THR A 589 -8.19 29.33 -19.18
N SER A 590 -8.26 30.07 -18.07
CA SER A 590 -9.46 30.19 -17.23
C SER A 590 -10.56 31.12 -17.77
N GLN A 591 -10.36 31.83 -18.89
CA GLN A 591 -11.35 32.80 -19.39
C GLN A 591 -11.44 32.81 -20.92
N GLY A 592 -12.37 32.02 -21.47
CA GLY A 592 -12.92 32.29 -22.80
C GLY A 592 -13.66 33.63 -22.85
N GLY A 593 -12.94 34.74 -23.07
CA GLY A 593 -13.49 36.04 -23.47
C GLY A 593 -13.42 37.17 -22.43
N LEU A 594 -12.66 38.22 -22.76
CA LEU A 594 -12.40 39.47 -22.03
C LEU A 594 -13.61 40.19 -21.43
N VAL A 595 -13.38 41.00 -20.38
CA VAL A 595 -13.68 42.46 -20.44
C VAL A 595 -12.77 43.32 -19.54
N ALA A 596 -11.89 44.12 -20.16
CA ALA A 596 -11.69 45.53 -19.79
C ALA A 596 -11.15 46.36 -20.98
N GLY A 597 -11.99 46.53 -22.01
CA GLY A 597 -11.80 47.52 -23.09
C GLY A 597 -11.17 46.98 -24.37
N ALA A 598 -12.00 46.81 -25.40
CA ALA A 598 -11.69 46.71 -26.85
C ALA A 598 -10.56 45.79 -27.38
N LEU A 599 -9.78 45.06 -26.58
CA LEU A 599 -8.63 44.29 -27.07
C LEU A 599 -8.86 42.77 -26.92
N GLY A 600 -9.25 42.08 -27.99
CA GLY A 600 -9.36 40.62 -28.18
C GLY A 600 -8.01 39.86 -28.18
N LEU A 601 -7.87 38.71 -27.52
CA LEU A 601 -6.82 37.72 -27.85
C LEU A 601 -7.49 36.50 -28.51
N GLU A 602 -6.97 36.06 -29.65
CA GLU A 602 -7.43 34.91 -30.43
C GLU A 602 -6.21 34.00 -30.71
N LEU A 603 -6.33 32.67 -30.68
CA LEU A 603 -5.31 31.78 -31.26
C LEU A 603 -5.44 31.82 -32.79
N LEU A 604 -4.34 31.78 -33.56
CA LEU A 604 -4.38 31.77 -35.03
C LEU A 604 -4.87 30.43 -35.60
N GLY A 605 -6.14 30.12 -35.41
CA GLY A 605 -6.82 29.04 -36.12
C GLY A 605 -7.34 29.53 -37.47
N GLY A 606 -6.54 29.40 -38.54
CA GLY A 606 -7.07 29.40 -39.90
C GLY A 606 -6.46 30.38 -40.90
N VAL A 607 -5.19 30.19 -41.26
CA VAL A 607 -4.74 30.22 -42.68
C VAL A 607 -3.49 29.35 -42.77
N ALA A 608 -3.59 28.22 -43.46
CA ALA A 608 -2.61 27.31 -44.08
C ALA A 608 -1.08 27.30 -43.76
N ASP A 609 -0.45 28.24 -43.04
CA ASP A 609 1.00 28.28 -42.81
C ASP A 609 1.39 29.02 -41.49
N ALA A 610 0.60 29.01 -40.41
CA ALA A 610 0.92 29.84 -39.23
C ALA A 610 0.43 29.24 -37.89
N GLN A 611 1.27 28.46 -37.23
CA GLN A 611 1.13 28.14 -35.81
C GLN A 611 1.52 29.42 -35.02
N GLY A 612 0.67 29.95 -34.11
CA GLY A 612 0.95 31.25 -33.46
C GLY A 612 -0.15 31.92 -32.60
N LEU A 613 0.23 32.92 -31.80
CA LEU A 613 -0.63 33.78 -30.96
C LEU A 613 -1.14 35.02 -31.73
N ARG A 614 -2.40 35.44 -31.57
CA ARG A 614 -2.93 36.68 -32.16
C ARG A 614 -3.61 37.60 -31.13
N LEU A 615 -3.15 38.84 -31.08
CA LEU A 615 -3.72 39.93 -30.30
C LEU A 615 -4.48 40.89 -31.22
N ASP A 616 -5.80 40.86 -31.14
CA ASP A 616 -6.75 41.78 -31.77
C ASP A 616 -6.98 43.02 -30.89
N ILE A 617 -6.64 44.19 -31.38
CA ILE A 617 -6.76 45.44 -30.64
C ILE A 617 -7.80 46.30 -31.34
N SER A 618 -9.04 46.32 -30.87
CA SER A 618 -10.09 47.19 -31.44
C SER A 618 -10.09 48.59 -30.86
N ASP A 619 -10.60 49.52 -31.67
CA ASP A 619 -10.86 50.90 -31.31
C ASP A 619 -9.69 51.76 -30.78
N LEU A 620 -8.44 51.44 -31.16
CA LEU A 620 -7.26 52.18 -30.67
C LEU A 620 -7.26 53.65 -31.18
N PRO A 621 -7.13 54.68 -30.31
CA PRO A 621 -7.16 56.07 -30.73
C PRO A 621 -5.88 56.50 -31.48
N ALA A 622 -5.96 57.59 -32.24
CA ALA A 622 -4.82 58.12 -33.00
C ALA A 622 -3.63 58.47 -32.09
N GLY A 623 -2.45 57.91 -32.38
CA GLY A 623 -1.27 58.01 -31.53
C GLY A 623 -0.08 57.15 -32.01
N ASN A 624 1.06 57.26 -31.33
CA ASN A 624 2.23 56.40 -31.56
C ASN A 624 2.31 55.36 -30.44
N TYR A 625 2.48 54.09 -30.79
CA TYR A 625 2.44 52.97 -29.87
C TYR A 625 3.67 52.08 -30.02
N GLU A 626 4.06 51.43 -28.91
CA GLU A 626 5.07 50.39 -28.81
C GLU A 626 4.40 49.12 -28.28
N VAL A 627 4.64 47.95 -28.87
CA VAL A 627 4.27 46.64 -28.32
C VAL A 627 5.53 45.93 -27.89
N SER A 628 5.53 45.39 -26.68
CA SER A 628 6.64 44.67 -26.07
C SER A 628 6.20 43.26 -25.71
N ILE A 629 7.02 42.27 -26.04
CA ILE A 629 6.75 40.85 -25.75
C ILE A 629 7.74 40.38 -24.68
N TYR A 630 7.27 39.64 -23.68
CA TYR A 630 8.04 39.10 -22.55
C TYR A 630 7.81 37.59 -22.41
N GLY A 631 8.77 36.83 -21.89
CA GLY A 631 8.64 35.38 -21.62
C GLY A 631 8.68 35.02 -20.12
N ASP A 632 7.96 33.96 -19.71
CA ASP A 632 7.89 33.42 -18.34
C ASP A 632 8.37 31.95 -18.29
N SER A 633 9.48 31.70 -17.61
CA SER A 633 10.11 30.37 -17.50
C SER A 633 9.44 29.44 -16.50
N SER A 634 8.69 29.98 -15.53
CA SER A 634 8.09 29.17 -14.45
C SER A 634 6.91 28.32 -14.94
N GLN A 635 6.09 28.86 -15.83
CA GLN A 635 4.98 28.13 -16.43
C GLN A 635 5.44 27.05 -17.41
N LEU A 636 6.62 27.22 -18.02
CA LEU A 636 7.21 26.24 -18.95
C LEU A 636 7.74 24.99 -18.20
N ALA A 637 8.31 25.19 -17.01
CA ALA A 637 8.73 24.10 -16.13
C ALA A 637 7.51 23.35 -15.53
N ASP A 638 6.43 24.07 -15.21
CA ASP A 638 5.18 23.46 -14.74
C ASP A 638 4.51 22.60 -15.83
N ILE A 639 4.51 23.02 -17.11
CA ILE A 639 3.94 22.23 -18.21
C ILE A 639 4.69 20.90 -18.40
N LEU A 640 6.01 20.87 -18.28
CA LEU A 640 6.80 19.65 -18.43
C LEU A 640 6.66 18.68 -17.24
N THR A 641 6.23 19.17 -16.09
CA THR A 641 6.04 18.37 -14.86
C THR A 641 4.58 17.97 -14.61
N SER A 642 3.62 18.59 -15.31
CA SER A 642 2.17 18.41 -15.08
C SER A 642 1.39 17.70 -16.20
N ILE A 643 2.04 17.25 -17.29
CA ILE A 643 1.37 16.38 -18.27
C ILE A 643 1.05 15.03 -17.63
N ASP A 644 -0.21 14.86 -17.22
CA ASP A 644 -0.75 13.60 -16.74
C ASP A 644 -0.99 12.66 -17.93
N LEU A 645 -0.34 11.50 -17.91
CA LEU A 645 -0.43 10.45 -18.92
C LEU A 645 -1.86 9.94 -19.14
N ALA A 646 -2.70 10.02 -18.11
CA ALA A 646 -4.11 9.66 -18.20
C ALA A 646 -4.89 10.52 -19.20
N ASN A 647 -4.41 11.73 -19.48
CA ASN A 647 -5.07 12.71 -20.36
C ASN A 647 -4.64 12.59 -21.83
N LEU A 648 -3.58 11.83 -22.14
CA LEU A 648 -3.10 11.58 -23.51
C LEU A 648 -3.73 10.34 -24.17
N GLY A 649 -4.61 9.63 -23.45
CA GLY A 649 -5.31 8.43 -23.92
C GLY A 649 -4.49 7.14 -23.77
N ASP A 650 -5.09 6.14 -23.10
CA ASP A 650 -4.45 4.86 -22.73
C ASP A 650 -3.84 4.06 -23.89
N ASN A 651 -4.27 4.28 -25.13
CA ASN A 651 -3.77 3.55 -26.31
C ASN A 651 -2.62 4.25 -27.02
N THR A 652 -2.41 5.54 -26.78
CA THR A 652 -1.42 6.33 -27.53
C THR A 652 -0.05 6.26 -26.88
N VAL A 653 0.02 6.52 -25.58
CA VAL A 653 1.32 6.59 -24.90
C VAL A 653 1.95 5.21 -24.80
N ASN A 654 1.15 4.18 -24.55
CA ASN A 654 1.61 2.79 -24.52
C ASN A 654 2.15 2.34 -25.88
N GLU A 655 1.47 2.67 -26.98
CA GLU A 655 1.94 2.35 -28.32
C GLU A 655 3.21 3.12 -28.69
N VAL A 656 3.29 4.42 -28.36
CA VAL A 656 4.48 5.23 -28.67
C VAL A 656 5.68 4.78 -27.84
N VAL A 657 5.56 4.64 -26.52
CA VAL A 657 6.64 4.15 -25.65
C VAL A 657 7.09 2.75 -26.08
N SER A 658 6.13 1.85 -26.36
CA SER A 658 6.44 0.51 -26.88
C SER A 658 7.20 0.57 -28.20
N ASN A 659 6.72 1.35 -29.17
CA ASN A 659 7.35 1.47 -30.49
C ASN A 659 8.75 2.10 -30.41
N THR A 660 8.93 3.12 -29.58
CA THR A 660 10.24 3.77 -29.36
C THR A 660 11.24 2.79 -28.75
N ILE A 661 10.86 2.09 -27.68
CA ILE A 661 11.72 1.12 -27.00
C ILE A 661 12.04 -0.06 -27.93
N LEU A 662 11.03 -0.67 -28.54
CA LEU A 662 11.21 -1.79 -29.45
C LEU A 662 12.07 -1.39 -30.66
N GLY A 663 11.84 -0.21 -31.25
CA GLY A 663 12.63 0.31 -32.38
C GLY A 663 14.09 0.59 -32.02
N LEU A 664 14.37 1.08 -30.81
CA LEU A 664 15.74 1.26 -30.31
C LEU A 664 16.47 -0.07 -30.12
N LEU A 665 15.79 -1.07 -29.56
CA LEU A 665 16.34 -2.41 -29.37
C LEU A 665 16.58 -3.11 -30.72
N GLU A 666 15.66 -2.99 -31.66
CA GLU A 666 15.79 -3.49 -33.03
C GLU A 666 17.00 -2.86 -33.72
N THR A 667 17.10 -1.52 -33.70
CA THR A 667 18.20 -0.76 -34.31
C THR A 667 19.55 -1.17 -33.72
N THR A 668 19.58 -1.41 -32.41
CA THR A 668 20.82 -1.78 -31.75
C THR A 668 21.23 -3.21 -32.08
N LEU A 669 20.31 -4.18 -32.02
CA LEU A 669 20.60 -5.59 -32.32
C LEU A 669 20.95 -5.82 -33.78
N THR A 670 20.39 -5.01 -34.69
CA THR A 670 20.67 -5.05 -36.13
C THR A 670 21.89 -4.19 -36.53
N GLY A 671 22.51 -3.49 -35.59
CA GLY A 671 23.63 -2.58 -35.81
C GLY A 671 24.92 -3.27 -36.31
N PRO A 672 25.73 -2.60 -37.15
CA PRO A 672 26.88 -3.19 -37.85
C PRO A 672 28.07 -3.60 -36.96
N ASN A 673 28.04 -3.28 -35.66
CA ASN A 673 29.13 -3.55 -34.70
C ASN A 673 28.71 -4.51 -33.56
N VAL A 674 27.49 -5.06 -33.58
CA VAL A 674 27.01 -5.98 -32.55
C VAL A 674 27.41 -7.42 -32.89
N ASP A 675 28.06 -8.12 -31.95
CA ASP A 675 28.38 -9.55 -32.05
C ASP A 675 27.42 -10.36 -31.15
N PRO A 676 26.28 -10.85 -31.69
CA PRO A 676 25.27 -11.56 -30.90
C PRO A 676 25.71 -12.99 -30.52
N ARG A 677 26.97 -13.36 -30.73
CA ARG A 677 27.49 -14.68 -30.39
C ARG A 677 27.24 -15.07 -28.93
N GLY A 678 27.42 -14.13 -28.00
CA GLY A 678 27.17 -14.36 -26.58
C GLY A 678 25.71 -14.78 -26.32
N LEU A 679 24.75 -14.15 -26.99
CA LEU A 679 23.32 -14.47 -26.91
C LEU A 679 23.03 -15.86 -27.46
N LEU A 680 23.58 -16.19 -28.64
CA LEU A 680 23.40 -17.50 -29.26
C LEU A 680 24.00 -18.65 -28.42
N GLU A 681 25.04 -18.38 -27.64
CA GLU A 681 25.67 -19.34 -26.73
C GLU A 681 24.90 -19.52 -25.41
N GLN A 682 24.03 -18.58 -25.00
CA GLN A 682 23.17 -18.72 -23.82
C GLN A 682 21.91 -19.56 -24.07
N LEU A 683 21.43 -19.60 -25.32
CA LEU A 683 20.23 -20.37 -25.68
C LEU A 683 20.41 -21.87 -25.46
N THR A 684 19.33 -22.57 -25.15
CA THR A 684 19.34 -24.03 -25.18
C THR A 684 19.46 -24.54 -26.61
N LEU A 685 19.90 -25.78 -26.76
CA LEU A 685 19.97 -26.41 -28.09
C LEU A 685 18.61 -26.41 -28.80
N SER A 686 17.50 -26.60 -28.08
CA SER A 686 16.15 -26.54 -28.66
C SER A 686 15.77 -25.15 -29.16
N GLN A 687 16.06 -24.11 -28.36
CA GLN A 687 15.81 -22.71 -28.71
C GLN A 687 16.65 -22.25 -29.91
N LEU A 688 17.93 -22.64 -29.96
CA LEU A 688 18.77 -22.34 -31.11
C LEU A 688 18.27 -23.04 -32.38
N LEU A 689 17.79 -24.27 -32.27
CA LEU A 689 17.30 -25.02 -33.42
C LEU A 689 15.98 -24.45 -33.97
N SER A 690 15.09 -23.93 -33.11
CA SER A 690 13.87 -23.22 -33.54
C SER A 690 14.19 -21.90 -34.22
N LEU A 691 15.20 -21.13 -33.76
CA LEU A 691 15.61 -19.90 -34.46
C LEU A 691 16.08 -20.15 -35.91
N THR A 692 16.60 -21.35 -36.20
CA THR A 692 17.09 -21.70 -37.55
C THR A 692 16.00 -22.22 -38.49
N THR A 693 14.79 -22.53 -38.02
CA THR A 693 13.70 -23.00 -38.90
C THR A 693 13.14 -21.89 -39.78
N ASP A 694 13.27 -20.63 -39.35
CA ASP A 694 12.73 -19.46 -40.02
C ASP A 694 13.76 -18.68 -40.86
N VAL A 695 15.03 -19.15 -40.89
CA VAL A 695 16.09 -18.62 -41.76
C VAL A 695 16.45 -19.66 -42.85
N PRO A 696 15.87 -19.57 -44.07
CA PRO A 696 16.02 -20.58 -45.12
C PRO A 696 17.47 -20.84 -45.56
N ALA A 697 18.36 -19.86 -45.37
CA ALA A 697 19.78 -19.96 -45.70
C ALA A 697 20.54 -21.00 -44.83
N LEU A 698 20.00 -21.33 -43.65
CA LEU A 698 20.64 -22.24 -42.67
C LEU A 698 20.12 -23.68 -42.68
N GLY A 699 19.08 -23.99 -43.46
CA GLY A 699 18.45 -25.32 -43.46
C GLY A 699 19.37 -26.51 -43.79
N THR A 700 20.52 -26.27 -44.45
CA THR A 700 21.54 -27.31 -44.69
C THR A 700 22.33 -27.70 -43.43
N LEU A 701 22.46 -26.79 -42.47
CA LEU A 701 23.24 -26.95 -41.25
C LEU A 701 22.38 -27.48 -40.09
N THR A 702 21.13 -27.01 -39.98
CA THR A 702 20.08 -27.58 -39.12
C THR A 702 19.78 -29.04 -39.49
N GLY A 703 19.77 -29.35 -40.80
CA GLY A 703 19.67 -30.71 -41.31
C GLY A 703 20.85 -31.61 -40.89
N ALA A 704 22.06 -31.07 -40.80
CA ALA A 704 23.24 -31.80 -40.34
C ALA A 704 23.16 -32.13 -38.84
N VAL A 705 22.73 -31.17 -38.01
CA VAL A 705 22.48 -31.36 -36.58
C VAL A 705 21.38 -32.41 -36.37
N SER A 706 20.22 -32.27 -37.02
CA SER A 706 19.11 -33.22 -36.94
C SER A 706 19.50 -34.65 -37.37
N THR A 707 20.33 -34.78 -38.42
CA THR A 707 20.85 -36.08 -38.89
C THR A 707 21.82 -36.72 -37.89
N LEU A 708 22.58 -35.91 -37.15
CA LEU A 708 23.53 -36.34 -36.13
C LEU A 708 22.83 -36.75 -34.82
N LEU A 709 21.68 -36.13 -34.52
CA LEU A 709 20.79 -36.46 -33.39
C LEU A 709 19.85 -37.65 -33.69
N ALA A 710 19.58 -37.96 -34.97
CA ALA A 710 18.73 -39.06 -35.42
C ALA A 710 19.05 -40.47 -34.83
N PRO A 711 20.32 -40.87 -34.59
CA PRO A 711 20.65 -42.16 -34.00
C PRO A 711 20.27 -42.29 -32.51
N VAL A 712 19.94 -41.18 -31.84
CA VAL A 712 19.75 -41.08 -30.38
C VAL A 712 18.30 -40.75 -30.01
N LEU A 713 17.40 -40.67 -31.00
CA LEU A 713 16.02 -40.18 -30.91
C LEU A 713 15.08 -40.95 -29.94
N ASN A 714 15.54 -42.06 -29.35
CA ASN A 714 14.79 -42.88 -28.38
C ASN A 714 15.45 -42.91 -26.99
N ASN A 715 16.41 -42.03 -26.69
CA ASN A 715 17.14 -42.01 -25.43
C ASN A 715 16.58 -40.93 -24.48
N PRO A 716 16.26 -41.24 -23.20
CA PRO A 716 15.82 -40.24 -22.22
C PRO A 716 16.83 -39.10 -22.00
N LEU A 717 18.13 -39.31 -22.28
CA LEU A 717 19.17 -38.27 -22.22
C LEU A 717 19.04 -37.16 -23.29
N LEU A 718 18.12 -37.29 -24.25
CA LEU A 718 17.90 -36.31 -25.31
C LEU A 718 17.16 -35.05 -24.80
N GLY A 719 16.31 -35.20 -23.78
CA GLY A 719 15.66 -34.07 -23.11
C GLY A 719 16.68 -33.17 -22.42
N ASP A 720 17.62 -33.78 -21.70
CA ASP A 720 18.72 -33.07 -21.03
C ASP A 720 19.61 -32.33 -22.04
N LEU A 721 19.91 -32.95 -23.20
CA LEU A 721 20.71 -32.33 -24.26
C LEU A 721 20.00 -31.14 -24.92
N ASN A 722 18.70 -31.27 -25.19
CA ASN A 722 17.90 -30.22 -25.80
C ASN A 722 17.75 -28.99 -24.89
N ASN A 723 17.82 -29.20 -23.57
CA ASN A 723 17.73 -28.14 -22.56
C ASN A 723 19.10 -27.66 -22.04
N THR A 724 20.22 -28.16 -22.61
CA THR A 724 21.57 -27.67 -22.28
C THR A 724 21.89 -26.42 -23.12
N SER A 725 22.57 -25.44 -22.52
CA SER A 725 23.02 -24.24 -23.24
C SER A 725 23.98 -24.58 -24.38
N VAL A 726 23.87 -23.86 -25.49
CA VAL A 726 24.72 -24.01 -26.68
C VAL A 726 26.19 -23.77 -26.32
N GLY A 727 26.46 -22.79 -25.46
CA GLY A 727 27.78 -22.45 -24.95
C GLY A 727 28.41 -23.59 -24.17
N ASP A 728 27.66 -24.27 -23.30
CA ASP A 728 28.16 -25.44 -22.55
C ASP A 728 28.39 -26.66 -23.45
N ILE A 729 27.58 -26.83 -24.50
CA ILE A 729 27.78 -27.88 -25.51
C ILE A 729 29.02 -27.59 -26.36
N ILE A 730 29.22 -26.35 -26.78
CA ILE A 730 30.40 -25.90 -27.54
C ILE A 730 31.67 -26.01 -26.69
N ALA A 731 31.60 -25.61 -25.43
CA ALA A 731 32.71 -25.69 -24.47
C ALA A 731 32.97 -27.12 -23.97
N GLY A 732 32.09 -28.08 -24.27
CA GLY A 732 32.20 -29.47 -23.84
C GLY A 732 32.04 -29.65 -22.32
N LYS A 733 31.35 -28.72 -21.65
CA LYS A 733 31.19 -28.65 -20.19
C LYS A 733 29.98 -29.41 -19.64
N ALA A 734 29.12 -29.96 -20.50
CA ALA A 734 28.03 -30.83 -20.05
C ALA A 734 28.59 -32.07 -19.33
N GLY A 735 28.45 -32.16 -18.01
CA GLY A 735 29.06 -33.21 -17.19
C GLY A 735 28.55 -34.63 -17.47
N GLY A 736 29.27 -35.64 -16.97
CA GLY A 736 28.81 -37.04 -16.92
C GLY A 736 28.75 -37.77 -18.27
N LEU A 737 27.78 -38.68 -18.42
CA LEU A 737 27.54 -39.47 -19.66
C LEU A 737 27.20 -38.58 -20.87
N LEU A 738 26.72 -37.35 -20.64
CA LEU A 738 26.32 -36.38 -21.66
C LEU A 738 27.53 -35.74 -22.36
N GLY A 739 28.56 -35.35 -21.61
CA GLY A 739 29.82 -34.83 -22.19
C GLY A 739 30.58 -35.86 -23.02
N VAL A 740 30.47 -37.15 -22.67
CA VAL A 740 31.02 -38.25 -23.49
C VAL A 740 30.25 -38.37 -24.81
N LEU A 741 28.94 -38.24 -24.78
CA LEU A 741 28.07 -38.32 -25.97
C LEU A 741 28.27 -37.13 -26.91
N ILE A 742 28.34 -35.90 -26.37
CA ILE A 742 28.59 -34.66 -27.13
C ILE A 742 29.94 -34.72 -27.86
N ASN A 743 31.00 -35.17 -27.16
CA ASN A 743 32.33 -35.33 -27.77
C ASN A 743 32.38 -36.47 -28.79
N THR A 744 31.68 -37.58 -28.53
CA THR A 744 31.65 -38.75 -29.45
C THR A 744 30.91 -38.44 -30.75
N LEU A 745 29.88 -37.61 -30.69
CA LEU A 745 29.10 -37.19 -31.86
C LEU A 745 29.68 -35.95 -32.55
N GLY A 746 30.63 -35.25 -31.94
CA GLY A 746 31.21 -34.02 -32.49
C GLY A 746 30.26 -32.82 -32.46
N LEU A 747 29.20 -32.89 -31.63
CA LEU A 747 28.12 -31.90 -31.57
C LEU A 747 28.63 -30.48 -31.28
N GLY A 748 29.57 -30.30 -30.35
CA GLY A 748 30.13 -28.98 -30.04
C GLY A 748 30.81 -28.31 -31.25
N THR A 749 31.49 -29.07 -32.10
CA THR A 749 32.12 -28.51 -33.33
C THR A 749 31.11 -28.14 -34.41
N VAL A 750 30.03 -28.94 -34.54
CA VAL A 750 28.95 -28.68 -35.48
C VAL A 750 28.13 -27.48 -35.03
N LEU A 751 27.85 -27.37 -33.73
CA LEU A 751 27.09 -26.27 -33.13
C LEU A 751 27.88 -24.96 -33.15
N ASN A 752 29.19 -25.00 -32.90
CA ASN A 752 30.05 -23.83 -33.10
C ASN A 752 30.09 -23.40 -34.58
N SER A 753 30.08 -24.34 -35.53
CA SER A 753 29.98 -24.01 -36.96
C SER A 753 28.59 -23.47 -37.32
N LEU A 754 27.53 -23.90 -36.62
CA LEU A 754 26.18 -23.37 -36.74
C LEU A 754 26.09 -21.93 -36.24
N VAL A 755 26.58 -21.67 -35.02
CA VAL A 755 26.65 -20.32 -34.44
C VAL A 755 27.46 -19.39 -35.33
N ASN A 756 28.66 -19.79 -35.77
CA ASN A 756 29.44 -18.97 -36.71
C ASN A 756 28.74 -18.84 -38.07
N GLY A 757 28.00 -19.85 -38.54
CA GLY A 757 27.21 -19.75 -39.77
C GLY A 757 25.99 -18.83 -39.67
N ILE A 758 25.40 -18.70 -38.48
CA ILE A 758 24.36 -17.71 -38.15
C ILE A 758 24.98 -16.30 -38.15
N LEU A 759 26.18 -16.15 -37.59
CA LEU A 759 26.90 -14.86 -37.53
C LEU A 759 27.48 -14.42 -38.89
N ASP A 760 28.02 -15.36 -39.67
CA ASP A 760 28.60 -15.13 -41.01
C ASP A 760 27.52 -15.00 -42.11
N GLY A 761 26.26 -15.34 -41.77
CA GLY A 761 25.11 -15.53 -42.67
C GLY A 761 24.43 -14.27 -43.22
N VAL A 762 24.94 -13.07 -42.92
CA VAL A 762 24.55 -11.75 -43.51
C VAL A 762 23.18 -11.21 -43.06
N ASP A 763 23.09 -9.92 -42.73
CA ASP A 763 21.89 -9.06 -42.63
C ASP A 763 20.59 -9.76 -42.18
N GLY A 764 20.37 -9.85 -40.86
CA GLY A 764 19.12 -10.41 -40.31
C GLY A 764 19.27 -11.24 -39.04
N THR A 765 20.49 -11.52 -38.55
CA THR A 765 20.70 -12.20 -37.27
C THR A 765 20.24 -11.34 -36.09
N GLY A 766 20.51 -10.04 -36.14
CA GLY A 766 19.96 -9.06 -35.20
C GLY A 766 18.44 -9.00 -35.25
N GLN A 767 17.88 -9.02 -36.46
CA GLN A 767 16.43 -8.99 -36.67
C GLN A 767 15.75 -10.25 -36.15
N ALA A 768 16.25 -11.44 -36.49
CA ALA A 768 15.68 -12.70 -36.04
C ALA A 768 15.79 -12.88 -34.51
N LEU A 769 16.85 -12.34 -33.90
CA LEU A 769 17.01 -12.33 -32.45
C LEU A 769 16.05 -11.32 -31.80
N PHE A 770 15.84 -10.18 -32.45
CA PHE A 770 14.84 -9.21 -32.04
C PHE A 770 13.43 -9.82 -32.09
N ASP A 771 12.96 -10.22 -33.28
CA ASP A 771 11.61 -10.73 -33.54
C ASP A 771 11.23 -11.96 -32.69
N ASN A 772 12.17 -12.89 -32.46
CA ASN A 772 11.85 -14.19 -31.85
C ASN A 772 12.24 -14.32 -30.37
N LEU A 773 12.98 -13.35 -29.81
CA LEU A 773 13.44 -13.42 -28.42
C LEU A 773 13.25 -12.10 -27.69
N VAL A 774 13.74 -10.98 -28.24
CA VAL A 774 13.76 -9.71 -27.50
C VAL A 774 12.39 -9.02 -27.53
N GLU A 775 11.77 -8.90 -28.70
CA GLU A 775 10.42 -8.34 -28.85
C GLU A 775 9.39 -9.02 -27.94
N PRO A 776 9.24 -10.36 -27.90
CA PRO A 776 8.25 -11.01 -27.04
C PRO A 776 8.53 -10.88 -25.54
N LEU A 777 9.80 -10.80 -25.11
CA LEU A 777 10.14 -10.63 -23.69
C LEU A 777 9.93 -9.19 -23.21
N VAL A 778 10.25 -8.22 -24.06
CA VAL A 778 10.07 -6.80 -23.74
C VAL A 778 8.59 -6.42 -23.81
N SER A 779 7.84 -6.97 -24.75
CA SER A 779 6.38 -6.80 -24.82
C SER A 779 5.65 -7.31 -23.56
N ASP A 780 6.14 -8.38 -22.94
CA ASP A 780 5.59 -8.90 -21.67
C ASP A 780 5.89 -7.95 -20.49
N ILE A 781 7.10 -7.40 -20.42
CA ILE A 781 7.50 -6.39 -19.41
C ILE A 781 6.69 -5.10 -19.56
N LEU A 782 6.48 -4.65 -20.80
CA LEU A 782 5.66 -3.48 -21.12
C LEU A 782 4.21 -3.64 -20.66
N LEU A 783 3.67 -4.86 -20.73
CA LEU A 783 2.31 -5.16 -20.29
C LEU A 783 2.17 -5.18 -18.75
N ASP A 784 3.25 -5.51 -18.03
CA ASP A 784 3.25 -5.65 -16.56
C ASP A 784 3.59 -4.33 -15.83
N THR A 785 4.37 -3.44 -16.46
CA THR A 785 4.97 -2.28 -15.76
C THR A 785 4.20 -0.96 -15.92
N VAL A 786 3.37 -0.80 -16.96
CA VAL A 786 2.85 0.53 -17.35
C VAL A 786 1.44 0.85 -16.80
N LEU A 787 0.87 0.04 -15.90
CA LEU A 787 -0.52 0.22 -15.44
C LEU A 787 -0.72 0.62 -13.96
N GLU A 788 0.34 1.02 -13.24
CA GLU A 788 0.21 1.44 -11.83
C GLU A 788 0.57 2.92 -11.60
N GLY A 789 -0.33 3.82 -11.98
CA GLY A 789 -0.62 5.13 -11.33
C GLY A 789 0.51 6.06 -10.86
N SER A 790 1.75 5.90 -11.33
CA SER A 790 2.92 6.71 -11.01
C SER A 790 3.33 7.49 -12.25
N GLY A 791 3.80 8.73 -12.07
CA GLY A 791 4.09 9.66 -13.17
C GLY A 791 5.09 9.12 -14.21
N LEU A 792 5.12 9.72 -15.40
CA LEU A 792 5.87 9.25 -16.58
C LEU A 792 7.34 8.94 -16.29
N GLU A 793 8.01 9.80 -15.53
CA GLU A 793 9.40 9.62 -15.15
C GLU A 793 9.60 8.39 -14.25
N THR A 794 8.72 8.17 -13.27
CA THR A 794 8.79 7.01 -12.36
C THR A 794 8.45 5.71 -13.08
N GLY A 795 7.42 5.73 -13.94
CA GLY A 795 7.04 4.61 -14.78
C GLY A 795 8.14 4.22 -15.78
N LEU A 796 8.73 5.21 -16.47
CA LEU A 796 9.85 4.99 -17.40
C LEU A 796 11.12 4.54 -16.68
N ASN A 797 11.42 5.06 -15.49
CA ASN A 797 12.53 4.58 -14.65
C ASN A 797 12.38 3.10 -14.29
N THR A 798 11.19 2.69 -13.86
CA THR A 798 10.90 1.30 -13.50
C THR A 798 10.98 0.39 -14.73
N LEU A 799 10.35 0.80 -15.84
CA LEU A 799 10.37 0.07 -17.09
C LEU A 799 11.78 -0.07 -17.66
N LEU A 800 12.53 1.03 -17.73
CA LEU A 800 13.91 1.03 -18.20
C LEU A 800 14.79 0.18 -17.28
N GLY A 801 14.58 0.22 -15.96
CA GLY A 801 15.26 -0.64 -15.00
C GLY A 801 15.00 -2.14 -15.26
N SER A 802 13.75 -2.51 -15.47
CA SER A 802 13.34 -3.89 -15.79
C SER A 802 13.89 -4.37 -17.12
N ILE A 803 13.78 -3.57 -18.19
CA ILE A 803 14.32 -3.89 -19.51
C ILE A 803 15.85 -3.93 -19.45
N ASN A 804 16.50 -3.00 -18.75
CA ASN A 804 17.95 -3.00 -18.61
C ASN A 804 18.44 -4.21 -17.81
N THR A 805 17.68 -4.68 -16.81
CA THR A 805 17.97 -5.93 -16.09
C THR A 805 17.86 -7.15 -17.01
N LEU A 806 16.80 -7.21 -17.83
CA LEU A 806 16.64 -8.25 -18.86
C LEU A 806 17.80 -8.21 -19.86
N LEU A 807 18.11 -7.04 -20.40
CA LEU A 807 19.20 -6.87 -21.37
C LEU A 807 20.56 -7.16 -20.75
N ASN A 808 20.82 -6.78 -19.49
CA ASN A 808 22.04 -7.16 -18.76
C ASN A 808 22.17 -8.69 -18.62
N THR A 809 21.08 -9.37 -18.30
CA THR A 809 21.03 -10.85 -18.25
C THR A 809 21.38 -11.46 -19.60
N LEU A 810 20.93 -10.81 -20.68
CA LEU A 810 21.22 -11.18 -22.07
C LEU A 810 22.60 -10.67 -22.56
N GLY A 811 23.35 -9.90 -21.76
CA GLY A 811 24.68 -9.36 -22.11
C GLY A 811 24.68 -8.07 -22.95
N LEU A 812 23.60 -7.30 -22.88
CA LEU A 812 23.26 -6.11 -23.69
C LEU A 812 23.03 -4.84 -22.84
N GLY A 813 23.60 -4.75 -21.64
CA GLY A 813 23.28 -3.69 -20.64
C GLY A 813 23.54 -2.22 -21.01
N ASN A 814 24.17 -1.94 -22.16
CA ASN A 814 24.48 -0.57 -22.60
C ASN A 814 23.69 -0.18 -23.88
N VAL A 815 22.58 -0.86 -24.14
CA VAL A 815 21.83 -0.75 -25.40
C VAL A 815 20.73 0.32 -25.35
N LEU A 816 20.10 0.56 -24.20
CA LEU A 816 19.07 1.59 -24.06
C LEU A 816 19.66 2.95 -23.65
N PRO A 817 19.04 4.06 -24.09
CA PRO A 817 19.32 5.39 -23.56
C PRO A 817 18.96 5.48 -22.06
N THR A 818 19.47 6.53 -21.38
CA THR A 818 19.03 6.90 -20.03
C THR A 818 17.54 7.27 -20.03
N VAL A 819 16.91 7.36 -18.85
CA VAL A 819 15.50 7.79 -18.78
C VAL A 819 15.31 9.14 -19.46
N ASP A 820 16.18 10.11 -19.21
CA ASP A 820 16.13 11.41 -19.89
C ASP A 820 16.26 11.28 -21.41
N GLY A 821 17.17 10.43 -21.90
CA GLY A 821 17.35 10.21 -23.32
C GLY A 821 16.20 9.43 -23.97
N LEU A 822 15.50 8.58 -23.21
CA LEU A 822 14.28 7.90 -23.66
C LEU A 822 13.09 8.86 -23.64
N LEU A 823 13.01 9.72 -22.62
CA LEU A 823 11.98 10.76 -22.49
C LEU A 823 12.10 11.77 -23.64
N ASP A 824 13.32 12.20 -23.97
CA ASP A 824 13.61 13.03 -25.14
C ASP A 824 13.14 12.36 -26.44
N LEU A 825 13.37 11.05 -26.58
CA LEU A 825 13.01 10.33 -27.80
C LEU A 825 11.51 10.04 -27.89
N VAL A 826 10.86 9.72 -26.76
CA VAL A 826 9.40 9.58 -26.66
C VAL A 826 8.73 10.92 -26.94
N ALA A 827 9.23 12.01 -26.35
CA ALA A 827 8.77 13.36 -26.66
C ALA A 827 8.97 13.68 -28.14
N GLN A 828 10.14 13.36 -28.72
CA GLN A 828 10.40 13.55 -30.14
C GLN A 828 9.47 12.72 -31.04
N GLU A 829 9.15 11.48 -30.68
CA GLU A 829 8.23 10.62 -31.43
C GLU A 829 6.78 11.13 -31.33
N ILE A 830 6.33 11.53 -30.14
CA ILE A 830 5.03 12.20 -29.89
C ILE A 830 4.92 13.48 -30.73
N LEU A 831 5.96 14.31 -30.72
CA LEU A 831 6.04 15.56 -31.49
C LEU A 831 6.12 15.33 -33.00
N SER A 832 6.60 14.16 -33.45
CA SER A 832 6.74 13.83 -34.87
C SER A 832 5.49 13.17 -35.48
N ASN A 833 4.56 12.68 -34.66
CA ASN A 833 3.34 11.99 -35.09
C ASN A 833 2.07 12.52 -34.38
N PRO A 834 1.54 13.69 -34.77
CA PRO A 834 0.47 14.36 -34.01
C PRO A 834 -0.87 13.61 -33.99
N LEU A 835 -1.14 12.70 -34.95
CA LEU A 835 -2.39 11.93 -35.04
C LEU A 835 -2.63 10.96 -33.88
N THR A 836 -1.60 10.66 -33.09
CA THR A 836 -1.78 9.80 -31.92
C THR A 836 -2.45 10.55 -30.76
N ILE A 837 -2.43 11.88 -30.72
CA ILE A 837 -2.97 12.68 -29.62
C ILE A 837 -4.35 13.25 -30.01
N LEU A 838 -5.35 12.37 -30.17
CA LEU A 838 -6.74 12.84 -30.32
C LEU A 838 -7.49 12.61 -29.01
N GLY A 839 -7.66 13.68 -28.22
CA GLY A 839 -8.33 13.70 -26.92
C GLY A 839 -9.86 13.78 -26.99
N GLY A 840 -10.44 14.04 -28.16
CA GLY A 840 -11.88 14.29 -28.31
C GLY A 840 -12.26 15.73 -27.98
N THR A 841 -13.47 16.15 -28.31
CA THR A 841 -13.93 17.53 -28.07
C THR A 841 -15.24 17.51 -27.33
N THR A 842 -15.43 18.36 -26.32
CA THR A 842 -16.73 18.53 -25.66
C THR A 842 -17.29 19.92 -25.94
N ALA A 843 -18.57 20.00 -26.28
CA ALA A 843 -19.27 21.27 -26.47
C ALA A 843 -20.68 21.25 -25.88
N GLU A 844 -21.14 22.43 -25.46
CA GLU A 844 -22.39 22.58 -24.72
C GLU A 844 -23.47 23.30 -25.53
N VAL A 845 -24.70 22.78 -25.47
CA VAL A 845 -25.91 23.37 -26.05
C VAL A 845 -26.74 23.94 -24.91
N TYR A 846 -26.96 25.26 -24.93
CA TYR A 846 -27.80 25.94 -23.95
C TYR A 846 -29.15 26.34 -24.53
N VAL A 847 -30.17 26.36 -23.67
CA VAL A 847 -31.49 26.91 -24.01
C VAL A 847 -31.70 28.18 -23.20
N VAL A 848 -31.68 29.34 -23.86
CA VAL A 848 -31.98 30.64 -23.23
C VAL A 848 -33.27 31.17 -23.87
N ASN A 849 -34.22 31.64 -23.06
CA ASN A 849 -35.47 32.25 -23.54
C ASN A 849 -36.37 31.37 -24.45
N GLY A 850 -36.21 30.04 -24.44
CA GLY A 850 -36.93 29.14 -25.35
C GLY A 850 -36.43 29.18 -26.81
N GLU A 851 -35.32 29.87 -27.07
CA GLU A 851 -34.51 29.69 -28.27
C GLU A 851 -33.39 28.68 -27.95
N THR A 852 -33.23 27.66 -28.80
CA THR A 852 -32.10 26.72 -28.73
C THR A 852 -30.87 27.44 -29.26
N TYR A 853 -29.84 27.63 -28.43
CA TYR A 853 -28.55 28.12 -28.88
C TYR A 853 -27.75 26.93 -29.39
N SER A 854 -27.26 27.02 -30.62
CA SER A 854 -26.47 25.97 -31.24
C SER A 854 -25.12 25.85 -30.53
N ALA A 855 -24.65 24.63 -30.24
CA ALA A 855 -23.27 24.46 -29.83
C ALA A 855 -22.38 24.76 -31.04
N THR A 856 -21.44 25.68 -30.89
CA THR A 856 -20.45 26.02 -31.93
C THR A 856 -19.07 25.86 -31.34
N GLY A 857 -18.16 25.29 -32.11
CA GLY A 857 -16.76 25.12 -31.72
C GLY A 857 -15.96 24.54 -32.87
N ASN A 858 -14.72 24.18 -32.61
CA ASN A 858 -13.89 23.44 -33.54
C ASN A 858 -13.44 22.13 -32.89
N ILE A 859 -13.49 21.02 -33.63
CA ILE A 859 -12.97 19.75 -33.11
C ILE A 859 -11.46 19.82 -32.82
N GLN A 860 -10.74 20.80 -33.39
CA GLN A 860 -9.31 21.04 -33.12
C GLN A 860 -9.04 21.99 -31.94
N GLU A 861 -10.06 22.45 -31.20
CA GLU A 861 -9.89 23.34 -30.03
C GLU A 861 -9.59 22.56 -28.73
N SER A 862 -8.74 23.11 -27.86
CA SER A 862 -8.47 22.59 -26.50
C SER A 862 -9.62 22.89 -25.53
N SER A 863 -9.92 21.92 -24.65
CA SER A 863 -10.87 22.07 -23.54
C SER A 863 -10.36 22.97 -22.40
N GLU A 864 -11.26 23.29 -21.46
CA GLU A 864 -11.11 24.17 -20.28
C GLU A 864 -9.95 23.80 -19.32
N ASP A 865 -9.47 22.55 -19.37
CA ASP A 865 -8.34 22.00 -18.62
C ASP A 865 -7.05 21.87 -19.46
N GLY A 866 -7.07 22.28 -20.73
CA GLY A 866 -5.93 22.22 -21.64
C GLY A 866 -5.60 20.82 -22.18
N THR A 867 -6.42 19.81 -21.91
CA THR A 867 -6.04 18.39 -22.15
C THR A 867 -6.50 17.80 -23.49
N GLN A 868 -7.36 18.47 -24.25
CA GLN A 868 -8.09 17.82 -25.36
C GLN A 868 -8.00 18.54 -26.73
N ALA A 869 -6.90 19.21 -27.07
CA ALA A 869 -6.74 19.73 -28.44
C ALA A 869 -6.45 18.58 -29.43
N ASP A 870 -7.35 18.36 -30.38
CA ASP A 870 -7.15 17.36 -31.44
C ASP A 870 -6.27 17.94 -32.57
N ASN A 871 -4.95 17.72 -32.49
CA ASN A 871 -4.02 18.17 -33.54
C ASN A 871 -3.87 17.10 -34.64
N TRP A 872 -4.60 17.25 -35.73
CA TRP A 872 -4.50 16.32 -36.86
C TRP A 872 -3.38 16.58 -37.88
N GLY A 873 -2.56 17.63 -37.71
CA GLY A 873 -1.50 17.98 -38.67
C GLY A 873 -2.02 18.18 -40.11
N ASP A 874 -1.48 17.42 -41.08
CA ASP A 874 -1.93 17.36 -42.49
C ASP A 874 -3.04 16.32 -42.74
N GLY A 875 -3.62 15.76 -41.67
CA GLY A 875 -4.76 14.86 -41.69
C GLY A 875 -6.03 15.51 -42.21
N VAL A 876 -6.93 14.70 -42.77
CA VAL A 876 -8.26 15.16 -43.23
C VAL A 876 -9.36 14.31 -42.59
N LEU A 877 -10.50 14.93 -42.27
CA LEU A 877 -11.68 14.21 -41.79
C LEU A 877 -12.19 13.23 -42.86
N THR A 878 -12.23 11.93 -42.56
CA THR A 878 -12.63 10.89 -43.52
C THR A 878 -13.90 10.14 -43.13
N ALA A 879 -14.21 10.03 -41.83
CA ALA A 879 -15.46 9.41 -41.38
C ALA A 879 -16.04 10.09 -40.13
N VAL A 880 -17.35 9.94 -39.93
CA VAL A 880 -18.04 10.22 -38.66
C VAL A 880 -19.00 9.08 -38.36
N ASN A 881 -19.03 8.62 -37.12
CA ASN A 881 -19.70 7.42 -36.63
C ASN A 881 -19.39 6.18 -37.49
N GLY A 882 -18.13 6.04 -37.92
CA GLY A 882 -17.67 4.97 -38.80
C GLY A 882 -18.21 5.03 -40.26
N VAL A 883 -18.89 6.11 -40.64
CA VAL A 883 -19.41 6.31 -42.00
C VAL A 883 -18.54 7.33 -42.74
N PRO A 884 -18.03 7.00 -43.94
CA PRO A 884 -17.24 7.94 -44.72
C PRO A 884 -17.99 9.25 -45.00
N VAL A 885 -17.37 10.39 -44.71
CA VAL A 885 -17.96 11.72 -44.90
C VAL A 885 -17.40 12.41 -46.13
N THR A 886 -18.23 13.24 -46.76
CA THR A 886 -17.84 14.08 -47.90
C THR A 886 -18.48 15.45 -47.77
N PHE A 887 -17.67 16.51 -47.85
CA PHE A 887 -18.09 17.90 -47.68
C PHE A 887 -18.67 18.46 -48.98
N ASN A 888 -19.93 18.10 -49.25
CA ASN A 888 -20.61 18.38 -50.53
C ASN A 888 -21.36 19.72 -50.56
N SER A 889 -21.43 20.46 -49.45
CA SER A 889 -22.13 21.76 -49.32
C SER A 889 -21.16 22.92 -49.07
N THR A 890 -21.55 24.17 -49.31
CA THR A 890 -20.69 25.36 -49.12
C THR A 890 -21.50 26.60 -48.75
N ASP A 891 -21.00 27.43 -47.83
CA ASP A 891 -21.55 28.75 -47.48
C ASP A 891 -20.44 29.81 -47.28
N ALA A 892 -20.70 30.88 -46.50
CA ALA A 892 -19.75 31.97 -46.27
C ALA A 892 -18.54 31.55 -45.43
N ASP A 893 -18.67 30.47 -44.65
CA ASP A 893 -17.70 30.04 -43.65
C ASP A 893 -16.87 28.84 -44.15
N GLY A 894 -17.32 28.08 -45.15
CA GLY A 894 -16.50 26.99 -45.73
C GLY A 894 -17.30 25.89 -46.44
N LYS A 895 -16.65 24.74 -46.70
CA LYS A 895 -17.37 23.53 -47.15
C LYS A 895 -17.83 22.74 -45.94
N PHE A 896 -19.04 22.18 -45.99
CA PHE A 896 -19.61 21.46 -44.85
C PHE A 896 -20.41 20.22 -45.26
N THR A 897 -20.67 19.38 -44.26
CA THR A 897 -21.60 18.25 -44.27
C THR A 897 -22.61 18.36 -43.13
N LEU A 898 -23.75 17.67 -43.24
CA LEU A 898 -24.76 17.59 -42.19
C LEU A 898 -24.89 16.15 -41.71
N ILE A 899 -24.75 15.95 -40.42
CA ILE A 899 -24.80 14.65 -39.75
C ILE A 899 -26.02 14.67 -38.82
N GLN A 900 -26.89 13.69 -38.97
CA GLN A 900 -28.11 13.57 -38.17
C GLN A 900 -27.80 12.85 -36.87
N GLY A 901 -27.92 13.58 -35.75
CA GLY A 901 -27.88 13.02 -34.40
C GLY A 901 -29.25 12.52 -33.94
N SER A 902 -29.30 11.99 -32.73
CA SER A 902 -30.51 11.56 -32.04
C SER A 902 -31.28 12.73 -31.42
N TYR A 903 -30.59 13.81 -31.05
CA TYR A 903 -31.18 14.98 -30.38
C TYR A 903 -31.06 16.30 -31.17
N GLY A 904 -30.50 16.24 -32.38
CA GLY A 904 -30.23 17.40 -33.21
C GLY A 904 -29.43 17.08 -34.47
N VAL A 905 -29.00 18.14 -35.17
CA VAL A 905 -28.24 18.06 -36.42
C VAL A 905 -26.90 18.75 -36.25
N LEU A 906 -25.82 17.98 -36.43
CA LEU A 906 -24.45 18.48 -36.49
C LEU A 906 -24.14 18.96 -37.91
N LYS A 907 -23.75 20.22 -38.05
CA LYS A 907 -23.15 20.78 -39.25
C LYS A 907 -21.65 20.86 -39.02
N LEU A 908 -20.89 20.08 -39.79
CA LEU A 908 -19.43 19.96 -39.64
C LEU A 908 -18.74 20.44 -40.90
N TYR A 909 -17.75 21.31 -40.75
CA TYR A 909 -16.97 21.91 -41.82
C TYR A 909 -15.68 21.09 -42.09
N ASP A 910 -15.09 21.25 -43.28
CA ASP A 910 -13.89 20.49 -43.68
C ASP A 910 -12.63 20.89 -42.91
N ASP A 911 -12.66 22.02 -42.22
CA ASP A 911 -11.65 22.55 -41.32
C ASP A 911 -11.91 22.21 -39.83
N GLY A 912 -12.87 21.32 -39.54
CA GLY A 912 -13.18 20.89 -38.17
C GLY A 912 -14.13 21.81 -37.40
N ASN A 913 -14.44 23.01 -37.90
CA ASN A 913 -15.47 23.85 -37.31
C ASN A 913 -16.81 23.13 -37.32
N PHE A 914 -17.63 23.31 -36.29
CA PHE A 914 -18.95 22.72 -36.23
C PHE A 914 -20.00 23.63 -35.60
N ILE A 915 -21.25 23.34 -35.97
CA ILE A 915 -22.46 23.94 -35.42
C ILE A 915 -23.47 22.82 -35.20
N TYR A 916 -23.83 22.54 -33.96
CA TYR A 916 -24.86 21.58 -33.61
C TYR A 916 -26.17 22.29 -33.25
N ASN A 917 -27.25 21.93 -33.94
CA ASN A 917 -28.59 22.48 -33.70
C ASN A 917 -29.49 21.41 -33.08
N SER A 918 -29.94 21.59 -31.83
CA SER A 918 -30.89 20.66 -31.20
C SER A 918 -32.32 20.84 -31.72
N ASP A 919 -33.06 19.73 -31.88
CA ASP A 919 -34.41 19.68 -32.45
C ASP A 919 -35.56 20.09 -31.48
N SER A 920 -35.23 20.73 -30.34
CA SER A 920 -36.12 21.25 -29.26
C SER A 920 -36.34 20.33 -28.05
N LEU A 921 -35.97 20.83 -26.86
CA LEU A 921 -36.07 20.17 -25.56
C LEU A 921 -37.29 20.66 -24.78
N ASN A 922 -38.48 20.11 -25.09
CA ASN A 922 -39.61 20.28 -24.19
C ASN A 922 -39.55 19.25 -23.06
N GLY A 923 -39.05 19.66 -21.88
CA GLY A 923 -39.40 19.06 -20.59
C GLY A 923 -38.66 17.79 -20.17
N GLN A 924 -37.33 17.78 -20.18
CA GLN A 924 -36.54 16.77 -19.47
C GLN A 924 -35.65 17.44 -18.41
N GLY A 925 -35.70 16.93 -17.18
CA GLY A 925 -34.99 17.48 -16.02
C GLY A 925 -33.69 16.76 -15.69
N THR A 926 -32.99 16.27 -16.71
CA THR A 926 -31.66 15.64 -16.58
C THR A 926 -30.80 16.05 -17.77
N PRO A 927 -29.52 16.42 -17.56
CA PRO A 927 -28.57 16.63 -18.65
C PRO A 927 -28.53 15.41 -19.55
N ILE A 928 -28.51 15.63 -20.87
CA ILE A 928 -28.34 14.57 -21.86
C ILE A 928 -27.11 14.87 -22.70
N SER A 929 -26.40 13.83 -23.16
CA SER A 929 -25.18 13.96 -23.96
C SER A 929 -25.32 13.19 -25.27
N GLU A 930 -24.73 13.71 -26.34
CA GLU A 930 -24.73 13.12 -27.68
C GLU A 930 -23.30 13.07 -28.24
N VAL A 931 -22.84 11.87 -28.59
CA VAL A 931 -21.45 11.64 -29.03
C VAL A 931 -21.38 11.36 -30.54
N PHE A 932 -20.46 12.03 -31.23
CA PHE A 932 -20.10 11.82 -32.63
C PHE A 932 -18.63 11.38 -32.71
N ASN A 933 -18.40 10.10 -32.99
CA ASN A 933 -17.05 9.58 -33.18
C ASN A 933 -16.53 9.96 -34.56
N TYR A 934 -15.54 10.83 -34.69
CA TYR A 934 -15.00 11.25 -35.97
C TYR A 934 -13.63 10.59 -36.24
N THR A 935 -13.30 10.39 -37.51
CA THR A 935 -12.05 9.76 -37.94
C THR A 935 -11.29 10.70 -38.86
N VAL A 936 -10.00 10.82 -38.59
CA VAL A 936 -9.03 11.60 -39.34
C VAL A 936 -8.10 10.65 -40.06
N THR A 937 -7.72 10.98 -41.29
CA THR A 937 -6.76 10.19 -42.05
C THR A 937 -5.69 11.07 -42.67
N ARG A 938 -4.42 10.77 -42.39
CA ARG A 938 -3.27 11.31 -43.09
C ARG A 938 -2.85 10.38 -44.20
N ASN A 939 -2.37 10.96 -45.30
CA ASN A 939 -1.98 10.21 -46.51
C ASN A 939 -3.11 9.30 -47.05
N ALA A 940 -4.37 9.73 -46.91
CA ALA A 940 -5.54 8.95 -47.33
C ALA A 940 -5.40 8.45 -48.79
N GLY A 941 -5.46 7.13 -48.98
CA GLY A 941 -5.30 6.46 -50.27
C GLY A 941 -3.85 6.20 -50.71
N GLN A 942 -2.86 6.39 -49.84
CA GLN A 942 -1.45 6.08 -50.09
C GLN A 942 -0.98 4.84 -49.31
N THR A 943 0.28 4.41 -49.49
CA THR A 943 0.84 3.20 -48.84
C THR A 943 1.17 3.38 -47.35
N ASN A 944 1.21 4.63 -46.88
CA ASN A 944 1.46 5.07 -45.51
C ASN A 944 0.22 5.78 -44.95
N GLU A 945 -0.95 5.25 -45.26
CA GLU A 945 -2.23 5.72 -44.73
C GLU A 945 -2.30 5.46 -43.23
N GLU A 946 -2.63 6.50 -42.47
CA GLU A 946 -2.72 6.46 -41.01
C GLU A 946 -4.06 7.06 -40.59
N THR A 947 -4.76 6.40 -39.68
CA THR A 947 -6.09 6.81 -39.22
C THR A 947 -6.16 6.88 -37.72
N ALA A 948 -6.76 7.96 -37.19
CA ALA A 948 -7.07 8.11 -35.77
C ALA A 948 -8.54 8.51 -35.61
N SER A 949 -9.17 8.17 -34.49
CA SER A 949 -10.56 8.53 -34.21
C SER A 949 -10.74 9.05 -32.79
N ALA A 950 -11.61 10.05 -32.63
CA ALA A 950 -11.92 10.71 -31.38
C ALA A 950 -13.42 11.02 -31.29
N ASP A 951 -13.88 11.38 -30.09
CA ASP A 951 -15.29 11.62 -29.81
C ASP A 951 -15.57 13.13 -29.68
N LEU A 952 -16.47 13.66 -30.53
CA LEU A 952 -17.12 14.96 -30.30
C LEU A 952 -18.36 14.73 -29.44
N THR A 953 -18.30 15.14 -28.18
CA THR A 953 -19.37 15.02 -27.20
C THR A 953 -20.15 16.34 -27.09
N ILE A 954 -21.45 16.29 -27.34
CA ILE A 954 -22.35 17.43 -27.21
C ILE A 954 -23.19 17.26 -25.93
N ASN A 955 -22.85 18.02 -24.89
CA ASN A 955 -23.62 18.08 -23.66
C ASN A 955 -24.78 19.07 -23.82
N ILE A 956 -25.97 18.66 -23.39
CA ILE A 956 -27.19 19.43 -23.52
C ILE A 956 -27.76 19.58 -22.11
N ASP A 957 -27.43 20.70 -21.47
CA ASP A 957 -27.87 21.03 -20.11
C ASP A 957 -29.14 21.91 -20.12
N THR A 958 -29.97 21.78 -19.08
CA THR A 958 -31.27 22.45 -19.02
C THR A 958 -31.56 23.31 -17.78
N VAL A 959 -30.86 23.27 -16.62
CA VAL A 959 -31.18 24.18 -15.47
C VAL A 959 -30.06 24.30 -14.37
N ASN A 960 -29.80 25.54 -13.87
CA ASN A 960 -29.06 26.00 -12.66
C ASN A 960 -27.51 25.97 -12.65
N GLN A 961 -26.85 27.14 -12.68
CA GLN A 961 -25.38 27.28 -12.56
C GLN A 961 -24.92 27.88 -11.22
N ILE A 962 -23.80 27.34 -10.71
CA ILE A 962 -22.86 27.95 -9.76
C ILE A 962 -21.61 28.31 -10.59
N ILE A 963 -21.13 29.54 -10.53
CA ILE A 963 -19.94 30.02 -11.26
C ILE A 963 -18.86 30.40 -10.22
N ASN A 964 -17.70 29.75 -10.19
CA ASN A 964 -16.67 30.01 -9.15
C ASN A 964 -15.82 31.26 -9.46
N TYR A 965 -15.44 32.03 -8.44
CA TYR A 965 -14.59 33.22 -8.55
C TYR A 965 -13.09 32.84 -8.56
N ALA A 966 -12.26 33.58 -9.30
CA ALA A 966 -10.87 33.20 -9.61
C ALA A 966 -9.84 33.47 -8.48
N ASP A 967 -10.19 34.27 -7.47
CA ASP A 967 -9.25 34.65 -6.40
C ASP A 967 -9.30 33.68 -5.19
N ASP A 968 -10.43 32.99 -4.98
CA ASP A 968 -10.63 31.97 -3.95
C ASP A 968 -11.67 30.93 -4.47
N PRO A 969 -11.32 29.63 -4.57
CA PRO A 969 -12.23 28.59 -5.09
C PRO A 969 -13.47 28.35 -4.20
N THR A 970 -13.51 28.97 -3.02
CA THR A 970 -14.66 28.93 -2.11
C THR A 970 -15.69 30.02 -2.44
N ASP A 971 -15.32 31.12 -3.10
CA ASP A 971 -16.25 32.20 -3.45
C ASP A 971 -17.02 31.89 -4.73
N ASN A 972 -18.36 31.87 -4.69
CA ASN A 972 -19.21 31.43 -5.80
C ASN A 972 -20.17 32.52 -6.29
N LEU A 973 -20.64 32.39 -7.53
CA LEU A 973 -21.59 33.29 -8.18
C LEU A 973 -22.85 32.50 -8.55
N LEU A 974 -24.01 32.91 -8.05
CA LEU A 974 -25.25 32.14 -8.09
C LEU A 974 -26.28 32.80 -9.03
N GLN A 975 -26.88 32.03 -9.93
CA GLN A 975 -27.88 32.54 -10.88
C GLN A 975 -29.09 31.60 -11.01
N GLY A 976 -30.27 32.07 -10.56
CA GLY A 976 -31.53 31.34 -10.67
C GLY A 976 -32.22 31.44 -12.05
N GLY A 977 -32.03 32.56 -12.76
CA GLY A 977 -32.63 32.76 -14.08
C GLY A 977 -34.15 33.01 -14.00
N ILE A 978 -34.93 32.50 -14.97
CA ILE A 978 -36.38 32.71 -15.02
C ILE A 978 -37.09 31.65 -14.18
N GLY A 979 -37.62 32.01 -13.02
CA GLY A 979 -38.35 31.03 -12.23
C GLY A 979 -38.41 31.38 -10.76
N ASN A 980 -38.77 30.40 -9.95
CA ASN A 980 -38.54 30.46 -8.52
C ASN A 980 -37.55 29.35 -8.22
N ASP A 981 -36.32 29.71 -7.89
CA ASP A 981 -35.20 28.78 -7.85
C ASP A 981 -34.64 28.60 -6.44
N ILE A 982 -33.82 27.57 -6.24
CA ILE A 982 -33.15 27.30 -4.96
C ILE A 982 -31.65 27.45 -5.18
N LEU A 983 -31.04 28.41 -4.50
CA LEU A 983 -29.62 28.76 -4.56
C LEU A 983 -28.90 28.26 -3.31
N THR A 984 -27.69 27.73 -3.46
CA THR A 984 -26.83 27.24 -2.38
C THR A 984 -25.39 27.54 -2.77
N GLY A 985 -24.69 28.36 -1.99
CA GLY A 985 -23.36 28.88 -2.31
C GLY A 985 -22.21 28.06 -1.72
N GLY A 986 -22.43 27.43 -0.56
CA GLY A 986 -21.40 26.67 0.13
C GLY A 986 -20.68 27.52 1.19
N ALA A 987 -19.37 27.40 1.26
CA ALA A 987 -18.53 28.20 2.14
C ALA A 987 -17.73 29.16 1.26
N GLY A 988 -17.58 30.42 1.66
CA GLY A 988 -16.92 31.46 0.86
C GLY A 988 -17.75 32.74 0.83
N ALA A 989 -17.29 33.77 0.14
CA ALA A 989 -18.01 35.00 -0.13
C ALA A 989 -18.80 34.89 -1.45
N ASP A 990 -20.05 34.45 -1.36
CA ASP A 990 -20.84 34.09 -2.53
C ASP A 990 -21.73 35.23 -3.04
N THR A 991 -21.95 35.38 -4.35
CA THR A 991 -22.75 36.47 -4.92
C THR A 991 -23.90 35.96 -5.77
N ALA A 992 -25.15 36.20 -5.37
CA ALA A 992 -26.31 35.95 -6.23
C ALA A 992 -26.57 37.14 -7.17
N ILE A 993 -26.56 36.92 -8.50
CA ILE A 993 -26.81 37.99 -9.49
C ILE A 993 -28.22 37.92 -10.06
N TYR A 994 -28.86 39.09 -10.12
CA TYR A 994 -30.16 39.28 -10.75
C TYR A 994 -30.10 40.19 -11.98
N TYR A 995 -30.48 39.64 -13.14
CA TYR A 995 -30.45 40.33 -14.43
C TYR A 995 -31.82 40.93 -14.80
N LEU A 996 -31.83 41.90 -15.71
CA LEU A 996 -33.09 42.40 -16.29
C LEU A 996 -33.46 41.61 -17.56
N LEU A 997 -34.33 40.60 -17.41
CA LEU A 997 -34.78 39.71 -18.50
C LEU A 997 -36.11 40.17 -19.13
N ASP A 998 -37.06 40.61 -18.31
CA ASP A 998 -38.34 41.18 -18.74
C ASP A 998 -38.55 42.56 -18.10
N ASN A 999 -38.53 43.60 -18.93
CA ASN A 999 -38.70 44.97 -18.44
C ASN A 999 -40.13 45.28 -17.98
N THR A 1000 -41.09 44.40 -18.26
CA THR A 1000 -42.48 44.55 -17.82
C THR A 1000 -42.79 43.82 -16.51
N ASP A 1001 -41.87 42.98 -16.01
CA ASP A 1001 -42.00 42.29 -14.74
C ASP A 1001 -41.34 43.07 -13.59
N THR A 1002 -41.99 43.04 -12.42
CA THR A 1002 -41.53 43.61 -11.16
C THR A 1002 -40.18 43.08 -10.67
N THR A 1003 -39.85 41.80 -10.90
CA THR A 1003 -38.54 41.21 -10.54
C THR A 1003 -37.57 41.16 -11.72
N GLY A 1004 -37.92 41.81 -12.83
CA GLY A 1004 -37.13 41.72 -14.06
C GLY A 1004 -37.20 40.36 -14.75
N GLY A 1005 -38.17 39.50 -14.41
CA GLY A 1005 -38.35 38.18 -15.01
C GLY A 1005 -37.70 37.03 -14.24
N ASN A 1006 -37.01 37.31 -13.12
CA ASN A 1006 -36.29 36.30 -12.33
C ASN A 1006 -37.14 35.59 -11.26
N GLY A 1007 -38.46 35.87 -11.21
CA GLY A 1007 -39.36 35.36 -10.17
C GLY A 1007 -38.88 35.55 -8.73
N THR A 1008 -39.07 34.56 -7.86
CA THR A 1008 -38.77 34.64 -6.41
C THR A 1008 -37.97 33.42 -5.95
N ASP A 1009 -36.68 33.65 -5.66
CA ASP A 1009 -35.74 32.57 -5.32
C ASP A 1009 -35.62 32.32 -3.81
N THR A 1010 -34.95 31.22 -3.46
CA THR A 1010 -34.62 30.84 -2.08
C THR A 1010 -33.13 30.51 -1.98
N TRP A 1011 -32.38 31.26 -1.19
CA TRP A 1011 -30.98 30.97 -0.86
C TRP A 1011 -30.90 30.23 0.47
N THR A 1012 -30.35 29.02 0.48
CA THR A 1012 -30.42 28.11 1.62
C THR A 1012 -29.36 28.33 2.71
N ASP A 1013 -28.22 28.94 2.39
CA ASP A 1013 -27.04 29.05 3.25
C ASP A 1013 -26.38 30.44 3.34
N PHE A 1014 -27.04 31.50 2.83
CA PHE A 1014 -26.53 32.88 2.86
C PHE A 1014 -25.91 33.31 4.21
N ASN A 1015 -24.66 33.78 4.16
CA ASN A 1015 -23.87 34.20 5.30
C ASN A 1015 -23.08 35.52 5.04
N ALA A 1016 -23.68 36.64 5.45
CA ALA A 1016 -23.04 37.95 5.36
C ALA A 1016 -21.71 38.10 6.14
N ALA A 1017 -21.36 37.16 7.03
CA ALA A 1017 -20.06 37.18 7.72
C ALA A 1017 -18.92 36.55 6.90
N GLU A 1018 -19.25 35.65 5.97
CA GLU A 1018 -18.30 35.04 5.04
C GLU A 1018 -18.04 35.94 3.83
N GLY A 1019 -19.03 36.76 3.46
CA GLY A 1019 -18.87 37.82 2.49
C GLY A 1019 -20.01 37.92 1.49
N ASP A 1020 -21.04 37.09 1.64
CA ASP A 1020 -22.08 36.92 0.64
C ASP A 1020 -22.79 38.22 0.23
N MET A 1021 -23.10 38.31 -1.07
CA MET A 1021 -23.63 39.47 -1.73
C MET A 1021 -24.84 39.13 -2.62
N ILE A 1022 -25.72 40.11 -2.83
CA ILE A 1022 -26.85 40.01 -3.77
C ILE A 1022 -26.75 41.18 -4.74
N ASP A 1023 -26.34 40.92 -5.98
CA ASP A 1023 -26.20 41.96 -7.00
C ASP A 1023 -27.52 42.19 -7.75
N VAL A 1024 -28.09 43.38 -7.56
CA VAL A 1024 -29.31 43.85 -8.23
C VAL A 1024 -29.04 45.02 -9.18
N SER A 1025 -27.77 45.31 -9.48
CA SER A 1025 -27.34 46.48 -10.25
C SER A 1025 -28.01 46.55 -11.63
N ALA A 1026 -28.17 45.41 -12.29
CA ALA A 1026 -28.84 45.33 -13.59
C ALA A 1026 -30.33 45.68 -13.51
N LEU A 1027 -31.03 45.26 -12.46
CA LEU A 1027 -32.46 45.56 -12.25
C LEU A 1027 -32.75 47.04 -12.03
N LEU A 1028 -31.75 47.79 -11.52
CA LEU A 1028 -31.85 49.20 -11.15
C LEU A 1028 -31.05 50.14 -12.07
N SER A 1029 -30.49 49.63 -13.17
CA SER A 1029 -29.60 50.36 -14.09
C SER A 1029 -30.20 51.64 -14.69
N ASP A 1030 -31.52 51.71 -14.86
CA ASP A 1030 -32.24 52.90 -15.37
C ASP A 1030 -32.51 53.97 -14.29
N GLN A 1031 -32.15 53.71 -13.04
CA GLN A 1031 -32.39 54.59 -11.89
C GLN A 1031 -31.10 55.24 -11.39
N THR A 1032 -31.22 56.43 -10.79
CA THR A 1032 -30.08 57.07 -10.12
C THR A 1032 -29.99 56.58 -8.67
N VAL A 1033 -29.39 55.40 -8.47
CA VAL A 1033 -29.26 54.74 -7.17
C VAL A 1033 -27.91 55.05 -6.52
N ASN A 1034 -27.91 55.24 -5.21
CA ASN A 1034 -26.73 55.35 -4.35
C ASN A 1034 -27.08 54.88 -2.93
N ALA A 1035 -26.06 54.72 -2.08
CA ALA A 1035 -26.22 54.27 -0.70
C ALA A 1035 -27.28 55.04 0.12
N SER A 1036 -27.54 56.32 -0.17
CA SER A 1036 -28.51 57.12 0.58
C SER A 1036 -29.97 56.97 0.14
N ASN A 1037 -30.23 56.35 -1.01
CA ASN A 1037 -31.58 56.15 -1.54
C ASN A 1037 -31.91 54.68 -1.91
N LEU A 1038 -30.97 53.74 -1.76
CA LEU A 1038 -31.19 52.31 -2.05
C LEU A 1038 -32.37 51.71 -1.27
N GLY A 1039 -32.61 52.17 -0.03
CA GLY A 1039 -33.76 51.74 0.77
C GLY A 1039 -35.14 52.15 0.23
N ASN A 1040 -35.21 52.93 -0.86
CA ASN A 1040 -36.46 53.13 -1.60
C ASN A 1040 -36.73 51.99 -2.60
N TYR A 1041 -35.71 51.21 -2.97
CA TYR A 1041 -35.75 50.18 -4.00
C TYR A 1041 -35.64 48.76 -3.42
N ILE A 1042 -34.91 48.58 -2.32
CA ILE A 1042 -34.76 47.29 -1.63
C ILE A 1042 -35.33 47.37 -0.22
N THR A 1043 -36.12 46.37 0.18
CA THR A 1043 -36.57 46.23 1.58
C THR A 1043 -36.35 44.81 2.10
N LEU A 1044 -36.09 44.71 3.40
CA LEU A 1044 -35.88 43.44 4.11
C LEU A 1044 -37.03 43.22 5.09
N GLU A 1045 -37.68 42.06 5.01
CA GLU A 1045 -38.77 41.68 5.90
C GLU A 1045 -38.48 40.35 6.59
N GLN A 1046 -38.60 40.30 7.92
CA GLN A 1046 -38.52 39.02 8.64
C GLN A 1046 -39.80 38.20 8.41
N ARG A 1047 -39.63 36.97 7.93
CA ARG A 1047 -40.72 35.98 7.79
C ARG A 1047 -40.36 34.69 8.52
N GLY A 1048 -40.86 34.55 9.75
CA GLY A 1048 -40.53 33.38 10.56
C GLY A 1048 -39.02 33.35 10.87
N ASN A 1049 -38.34 32.29 10.47
CA ASN A 1049 -36.89 32.15 10.62
C ASN A 1049 -36.09 32.73 9.45
N ASP A 1050 -36.75 33.19 8.38
CA ASP A 1050 -36.11 33.60 7.13
C ASP A 1050 -36.20 35.13 6.95
N THR A 1051 -35.25 35.70 6.19
CA THR A 1051 -35.31 37.12 5.76
C THR A 1051 -35.70 37.18 4.30
N VAL A 1052 -36.70 37.99 3.96
CA VAL A 1052 -37.17 38.17 2.59
C VAL A 1052 -36.67 39.50 2.06
N VAL A 1053 -35.97 39.46 0.92
CA VAL A 1053 -35.51 40.63 0.18
C VAL A 1053 -36.54 40.95 -0.91
N THR A 1054 -37.03 42.19 -0.93
CA THR A 1054 -37.97 42.65 -1.95
C THR A 1054 -37.36 43.75 -2.80
N ILE A 1055 -37.68 43.77 -4.09
CA ILE A 1055 -37.30 44.79 -5.06
C ILE A 1055 -38.51 45.63 -5.49
N ASP A 1056 -38.32 46.95 -5.52
CA ASP A 1056 -39.14 47.97 -6.17
C ASP A 1056 -38.25 48.69 -7.17
N ARG A 1057 -38.45 48.45 -8.47
CA ARG A 1057 -37.52 48.87 -9.52
C ARG A 1057 -37.61 50.36 -9.88
N ASP A 1058 -38.68 51.05 -9.49
CA ASP A 1058 -38.84 52.49 -9.71
C ASP A 1058 -38.72 53.32 -8.42
N GLY A 1059 -38.77 52.66 -7.26
CA GLY A 1059 -38.63 53.27 -5.93
C GLY A 1059 -39.76 54.25 -5.60
N SER A 1060 -40.87 54.18 -6.35
CA SER A 1060 -41.99 55.10 -6.27
C SER A 1060 -43.07 54.55 -5.35
N VAL A 1061 -43.23 55.16 -4.18
CA VAL A 1061 -44.35 54.85 -3.28
C VAL A 1061 -45.74 55.28 -3.83
N THR A 1062 -45.81 55.86 -5.03
CA THR A 1062 -47.05 56.40 -5.64
C THR A 1062 -47.39 55.84 -7.01
N ASP A 1063 -46.40 55.33 -7.76
CA ASP A 1063 -46.62 54.58 -9.00
C ASP A 1063 -46.68 53.09 -8.63
N ILE A 1064 -47.64 52.35 -9.19
CA ILE A 1064 -47.81 50.93 -8.86
C ILE A 1064 -47.32 50.02 -9.99
N SER A 1065 -46.70 50.60 -11.02
CA SER A 1065 -46.21 49.88 -12.19
C SER A 1065 -45.10 48.88 -11.83
N TYR A 1066 -44.26 49.21 -10.85
CA TYR A 1066 -43.24 48.32 -10.27
C TYR A 1066 -43.38 48.15 -8.76
N ALA A 1067 -44.60 47.86 -8.27
CA ALA A 1067 -44.83 47.69 -6.83
C ALA A 1067 -43.88 46.65 -6.20
N PRO A 1068 -43.43 46.85 -4.94
CA PRO A 1068 -42.46 45.98 -4.28
C PRO A 1068 -42.83 44.49 -4.36
N LYS A 1069 -41.88 43.66 -4.81
CA LYS A 1069 -42.06 42.23 -5.01
C LYS A 1069 -40.91 41.42 -4.39
N GLU A 1070 -41.22 40.24 -3.87
CA GLU A 1070 -40.23 39.30 -3.33
C GLU A 1070 -39.25 38.87 -4.44
N LEU A 1071 -37.97 39.13 -4.22
CA LEU A 1071 -36.89 38.78 -5.14
C LEU A 1071 -36.19 37.49 -4.66
N ILE A 1072 -35.79 37.44 -3.39
CA ILE A 1072 -35.08 36.29 -2.81
C ILE A 1072 -35.41 36.10 -1.33
N ILE A 1073 -35.50 34.84 -0.90
CA ILE A 1073 -35.72 34.41 0.48
C ILE A 1073 -34.42 33.84 1.02
N LEU A 1074 -33.85 34.49 2.04
CA LEU A 1074 -32.63 34.06 2.73
C LEU A 1074 -32.99 33.17 3.92
N GLN A 1075 -32.79 31.86 3.77
CA GLN A 1075 -33.27 30.88 4.72
C GLN A 1075 -32.49 30.94 6.04
N ASN A 1076 -33.19 30.80 7.17
CA ASN A 1076 -32.59 30.77 8.53
C ASN A 1076 -31.78 32.02 8.92
N THR A 1077 -32.00 33.15 8.25
CA THR A 1077 -31.33 34.42 8.55
C THR A 1077 -32.21 35.38 9.37
N ASN A 1078 -31.57 36.30 10.10
CA ASN A 1078 -32.25 37.30 10.92
C ASN A 1078 -32.03 38.72 10.37
N SER A 1079 -33.10 39.35 9.88
CA SER A 1079 -33.13 40.72 9.37
C SER A 1079 -32.69 41.78 10.37
N ALA A 1080 -32.75 41.52 11.69
CA ALA A 1080 -32.27 42.44 12.71
C ALA A 1080 -30.73 42.49 12.81
N SER A 1081 -30.03 41.45 12.33
CA SER A 1081 -28.57 41.42 12.18
C SER A 1081 -28.10 41.73 10.76
N LEU A 1082 -28.97 41.60 9.76
CA LEU A 1082 -28.73 41.96 8.36
C LEU A 1082 -29.34 43.34 8.05
N VAL A 1083 -28.99 44.38 8.82
CA VAL A 1083 -29.55 45.72 8.61
C VAL A 1083 -29.16 46.21 7.21
N LEU A 1084 -30.10 46.72 6.42
CA LEU A 1084 -29.84 47.20 5.05
C LEU A 1084 -28.69 48.23 5.01
N ASP A 1085 -28.59 49.09 6.02
CA ASP A 1085 -27.48 50.06 6.16
C ASP A 1085 -26.11 49.38 6.33
N ASP A 1086 -26.04 48.20 6.95
CA ASP A 1086 -24.81 47.42 7.10
C ASP A 1086 -24.47 46.68 5.80
N LEU A 1087 -25.46 46.06 5.12
CA LEU A 1087 -25.26 45.44 3.80
C LEU A 1087 -24.74 46.47 2.77
N ILE A 1088 -25.32 47.68 2.76
CA ILE A 1088 -24.87 48.79 1.91
C ILE A 1088 -23.46 49.27 2.29
N LYS A 1089 -23.15 49.33 3.58
CA LYS A 1089 -21.86 49.83 4.09
C LYS A 1089 -20.70 48.88 3.77
N TYR A 1090 -20.99 47.58 3.64
CA TYR A 1090 -20.03 46.54 3.28
C TYR A 1090 -20.15 46.08 1.81
N ASN A 1091 -20.91 46.79 0.97
CA ASN A 1091 -21.12 46.48 -0.46
C ASN A 1091 -21.77 45.11 -0.75
N GLN A 1092 -22.57 44.58 0.17
CA GLN A 1092 -23.22 43.27 0.06
C GLN A 1092 -24.55 43.29 -0.70
N ILE A 1093 -25.06 44.47 -1.10
CA ILE A 1093 -26.20 44.69 -2.01
C ILE A 1093 -25.92 45.91 -2.90
#